data_AF-A0A0D3IK44-F1
#
_entry.id   AF-A0A0D3IK44-F1
#
_cell.length_a   1.000
_cell.length_b   1.000
_cell.length_c   1.000
_cell.angle_alpha   90.00
_cell.angle_beta   90.00
_cell.angle_gamma   90.00
#
_symmetry.space_group_name_H-M   'P 1'
#
loop_
_entity.id
_entity.type
_entity.pdbx_description
1 polymer ?
#
loop_
_entity_poly.entity_id
_entity_poly.type
_entity_poly.pdbx_seq_one_letter_code
_entity_poly.pdbx_strand_id
1 'polypeptide(L)'
;MLSSLFPNILFVGRWWSSSTGLAAEWAPSVWHARFQGASQLTLGIDSPPNLFYTCGGSAVLAAHGQEEKVYSSYEMNGVLVAGLERASTYTIWCGRNSEASHGTTTITAIQLDGGSFLTVALPANPLRLEAIGDSITAGFQVLVPPGGLYPQDATKSDIFKTYERRLADAWGTWDWRVVARSGISVSLSTGGTGMMSDQLGCAEYWWADWQGSCPREQWLDGGWQADVVSINLGTNDYVFGNPAQAAFAAKYSELIGLARAANPDALIFAVVPLAYSCFGGVDSKWVTMRQGILSAVNNWSQDSKVKLVETGSPSSRWLDCASDYSDYTHPTVDGNEKFALALLQSMTDETPTGGYTGFCATTWAESNPGPAACIPCDAATAPCADGSDCWGATFCKGDVLCGDPSDSDCAIGSEQTPPTALPPPPAPLDPAAVLSGKRLVAYVPNWKECPSAEQLQHYTHALVAFAVTYPAWRPAGQDTCETDRTCTVQGVPGCGGKSLVEMVGDLQSVGVKVILSFGGASMGGVWEAKGDPGSNSCWEHCLDKVDALVSQLAAIVLASGADGIDVDYEYYLDEAKYREFLAALTSGLRTALPSPFLLTHAPMDPDLCTTSIHPGCREEYLNILAGQSEMIDFIMPQYYNGWQRPSTNFTGALQHFSALASTAFGGDASKVVFGFCVSDCTGFNTGGADALRVVQLLDAAVPANGGSFFWESSADIRGRAVCSTLDAPPRQSPVQ
;
A
#
# COMPACT_ATOMS: atom_id res chain seq x y z
N MET A 1 13.91 -36.15 7.72
CA MET A 1 15.05 -36.30 6.77
C MET A 1 15.44 -34.99 6.08
N LEU A 2 14.63 -33.92 6.07
CA LEU A 2 15.00 -32.62 5.50
C LEU A 2 16.11 -31.88 6.30
N SER A 3 16.16 -32.07 7.62
CA SER A 3 17.05 -31.35 8.54
C SER A 3 18.54 -31.71 8.43
N SER A 4 18.92 -32.76 7.68
CA SER A 4 20.33 -33.14 7.54
C SER A 4 21.07 -32.31 6.49
N LEU A 5 20.36 -31.74 5.51
CA LEU A 5 20.94 -30.87 4.48
C LEU A 5 21.13 -29.44 4.99
N PHE A 6 20.20 -28.97 5.83
CA PHE A 6 20.19 -27.62 6.39
C PHE A 6 19.90 -27.67 7.90
N PRO A 7 20.92 -27.98 8.73
CA PRO A 7 20.71 -28.03 10.17
C PRO A 7 20.32 -26.66 10.72
N ASN A 8 19.37 -26.64 11.66
CA ASN A 8 18.84 -25.43 12.32
C ASN A 8 18.07 -24.44 11.41
N ILE A 9 17.74 -24.81 10.17
CA ILE A 9 16.85 -24.03 9.31
C ILE A 9 15.49 -24.72 9.27
N LEU A 10 14.43 -23.95 9.47
CA LEU A 10 13.04 -24.43 9.41
C LEU A 10 12.50 -24.22 8.00
N PHE A 11 11.86 -25.24 7.46
CA PHE A 11 11.20 -25.18 6.15
C PHE A 11 9.69 -25.38 6.34
N VAL A 12 8.92 -24.37 5.95
CA VAL A 12 7.45 -24.35 5.97
C VAL A 12 6.96 -24.49 4.53
N GLY A 13 5.96 -25.34 4.32
CA GLY A 13 5.48 -25.70 2.98
C GLY A 13 5.82 -27.14 2.62
N ARG A 14 5.60 -27.50 1.36
CA ARG A 14 5.77 -28.86 0.84
C ARG A 14 7.13 -29.01 0.18
N TRP A 15 8.14 -29.17 1.02
CA TRP A 15 9.54 -29.31 0.64
C TRP A 15 9.97 -30.78 0.53
N TRP A 16 10.67 -31.14 -0.53
CA TRP A 16 11.28 -32.47 -0.66
C TRP A 16 12.78 -32.39 -0.94
N SER A 17 13.49 -33.46 -0.62
CA SER A 17 14.90 -33.58 -0.99
C SER A 17 15.02 -33.92 -2.48
N SER A 18 15.79 -33.12 -3.21
CA SER A 18 16.24 -33.41 -4.57
C SER A 18 17.71 -33.86 -4.57
N SER A 19 18.27 -34.16 -5.74
CA SER A 19 19.69 -34.49 -5.88
C SER A 19 20.62 -33.30 -5.63
N THR A 20 20.11 -32.07 -5.69
CA THR A 20 20.89 -30.81 -5.64
C THR A 20 20.55 -29.93 -4.44
N GLY A 21 19.47 -30.20 -3.71
CA GLY A 21 19.06 -29.39 -2.57
C GLY A 21 17.68 -29.73 -2.02
N LEU A 22 17.01 -28.73 -1.45
CA LEU A 22 15.60 -28.84 -1.05
C LEU A 22 14.72 -28.14 -2.09
N ALA A 23 13.79 -28.89 -2.66
CA ALA A 23 12.92 -28.45 -3.73
C ALA A 23 11.50 -28.18 -3.23
N ALA A 24 10.84 -27.21 -3.85
CA ALA A 24 9.46 -26.82 -3.61
C ALA A 24 8.82 -26.28 -4.90
N GLU A 25 7.51 -26.52 -5.05
CA GLU A 25 6.71 -26.02 -6.16
C GLU A 25 5.64 -25.04 -5.66
N TRP A 26 4.80 -25.48 -4.73
CA TRP A 26 3.73 -24.65 -4.17
C TRP A 26 4.30 -23.44 -3.43
N ALA A 27 3.78 -22.25 -3.70
CA ALA A 27 3.96 -21.10 -2.83
C ALA A 27 3.15 -21.29 -1.52
N PRO A 28 3.50 -20.61 -0.40
CA PRO A 28 4.62 -19.69 -0.26
C PRO A 28 5.98 -20.40 -0.13
N SER A 29 6.03 -21.69 0.20
CA SER A 29 7.26 -22.46 0.53
C SER A 29 8.38 -21.60 1.10
N VAL A 30 8.31 -21.40 2.42
CA VAL A 30 9.15 -20.48 3.17
C VAL A 30 10.27 -21.25 3.87
N TRP A 31 11.46 -20.68 3.93
CA TRP A 31 12.50 -21.10 4.87
C TRP A 31 12.75 -20.01 5.90
N HIS A 32 13.00 -20.41 7.14
CA HIS A 32 13.29 -19.54 8.28
C HIS A 32 14.64 -19.92 8.87
N ALA A 33 15.47 -18.91 9.16
CA ALA A 33 16.72 -19.09 9.85
C ALA A 33 16.88 -18.07 10.97
N ARG A 34 17.58 -18.50 12.02
CA ARG A 34 18.07 -17.63 13.09
C ARG A 34 19.58 -17.81 13.16
N PHE A 35 20.34 -16.72 13.28
CA PHE A 35 21.79 -16.79 13.26
C PHE A 35 22.45 -15.66 14.05
N GLN A 36 23.72 -15.84 14.39
CA GLN A 36 24.55 -14.85 15.09
C GLN A 36 25.98 -14.93 14.59
N GLY A 37 26.79 -13.88 14.81
CA GLY A 37 28.22 -13.90 14.48
C GLY A 37 28.56 -13.68 13.01
N ALA A 38 27.60 -13.29 12.19
CA ALA A 38 27.74 -13.08 10.74
C ALA A 38 27.49 -11.62 10.36
N SER A 39 28.17 -11.14 9.32
CA SER A 39 27.92 -9.82 8.72
C SER A 39 27.16 -9.89 7.40
N GLN A 40 27.03 -11.07 6.82
CA GLN A 40 26.21 -11.31 5.63
C GLN A 40 25.66 -12.74 5.61
N LEU A 41 24.58 -12.93 4.86
CA LEU A 41 24.03 -14.23 4.50
C LEU A 41 23.90 -14.33 2.98
N THR A 42 24.36 -15.42 2.41
CA THR A 42 24.27 -15.77 0.99
C THR A 42 23.26 -16.89 0.76
N LEU A 43 22.46 -16.75 -0.30
CA LEU A 43 21.51 -17.75 -0.76
C LEU A 43 22.02 -18.37 -2.06
N GLY A 44 21.93 -19.70 -2.15
CA GLY A 44 22.09 -20.46 -3.39
C GLY A 44 20.74 -21.04 -3.78
N ILE A 45 20.28 -20.71 -4.99
CA ILE A 45 18.98 -21.13 -5.48
C ILE A 45 19.01 -21.47 -6.97
N ASP A 46 18.30 -22.53 -7.32
CA ASP A 46 17.96 -22.85 -8.70
C ASP A 46 16.45 -22.66 -8.86
N SER A 47 16.05 -21.74 -9.73
CA SER A 47 14.66 -21.32 -9.90
C SER A 47 14.45 -20.85 -11.33
N PRO A 48 13.27 -21.09 -11.93
CA PRO A 48 12.92 -20.50 -13.22
C PRO A 48 13.07 -18.98 -13.19
N PRO A 49 13.43 -18.36 -14.33
CA PRO A 49 13.58 -16.90 -14.43
C PRO A 49 12.24 -16.19 -14.21
N ASN A 50 12.31 -14.92 -13.80
CA ASN A 50 11.15 -14.04 -13.56
C ASN A 50 10.24 -14.43 -12.39
N LEU A 51 10.69 -15.33 -11.50
CA LEU A 51 10.04 -15.53 -10.21
C LEU A 51 10.63 -14.57 -9.19
N PHE A 52 9.84 -14.23 -8.18
CA PHE A 52 10.31 -13.43 -7.06
C PHE A 52 9.93 -14.05 -5.73
N TYR A 53 10.68 -13.64 -4.72
CA TYR A 53 10.64 -14.14 -3.37
C TYR A 53 10.52 -12.96 -2.43
N THR A 54 9.69 -13.09 -1.40
CA THR A 54 9.57 -12.09 -0.34
C THR A 54 10.40 -12.56 0.83
N CYS A 55 11.31 -11.69 1.25
CA CYS A 55 12.21 -11.89 2.36
C CYS A 55 11.95 -10.88 3.47
N GLY A 56 11.94 -11.35 4.71
CA GLY A 56 11.71 -10.53 5.90
C GLY A 56 12.50 -11.02 7.11
N GLY A 57 12.25 -10.41 8.27
CA GLY A 57 12.97 -10.67 9.52
C GLY A 57 14.01 -9.60 9.85
N SER A 58 14.57 -9.68 11.06
CA SER A 58 15.44 -8.62 11.58
C SER A 58 16.72 -8.43 10.77
N ALA A 59 17.22 -9.46 10.09
CA ALA A 59 18.36 -9.33 9.18
C ALA A 59 18.04 -8.44 7.97
N VAL A 60 16.87 -8.66 7.35
CA VAL A 60 16.42 -7.92 6.15
C VAL A 60 16.09 -6.48 6.54
N LEU A 61 15.41 -6.27 7.67
CA LEU A 61 15.14 -4.93 8.20
C LEU A 61 16.42 -4.16 8.53
N ALA A 62 17.44 -4.82 9.10
CA ALA A 62 18.71 -4.18 9.39
C ALA A 62 19.49 -3.80 8.12
N ALA A 63 19.43 -4.63 7.08
CA ALA A 63 20.12 -4.39 5.82
C ALA A 63 19.40 -3.37 4.92
N HIS A 64 18.07 -3.43 4.87
CA HIS A 64 17.26 -2.80 3.83
C HIS A 64 16.13 -1.90 4.35
N GLY A 65 15.88 -1.89 5.67
CA GLY A 65 14.85 -1.06 6.32
C GLY A 65 13.41 -1.58 6.18
N GLN A 66 13.15 -2.57 5.33
CA GLN A 66 11.83 -3.15 5.06
C GLN A 66 11.95 -4.59 4.54
N GLU A 67 10.83 -5.29 4.40
CA GLU A 67 10.79 -6.56 3.64
C GLU A 67 11.22 -6.31 2.18
N GLU A 68 11.95 -7.28 1.62
CA GLU A 68 12.56 -7.17 0.30
C GLU A 68 11.93 -8.17 -0.67
N LYS A 69 11.68 -7.73 -1.91
CA LYS A 69 11.34 -8.62 -3.02
C LYS A 69 12.60 -8.90 -3.84
N VAL A 70 12.95 -10.17 -3.98
CA VAL A 70 14.18 -10.60 -4.65
C VAL A 70 13.88 -11.50 -5.85
N TYR A 71 14.53 -11.26 -6.99
CA TYR A 71 14.21 -11.91 -8.27
C TYR A 71 15.16 -13.06 -8.65
N SER A 72 14.61 -14.11 -9.28
CA SER A 72 15.24 -15.42 -9.48
C SER A 72 16.37 -15.51 -10.50
N SER A 73 16.69 -14.45 -11.26
CA SER A 73 17.63 -14.56 -12.40
C SER A 73 18.80 -13.57 -12.38
N TYR A 74 19.00 -12.80 -11.30
CA TYR A 74 20.14 -11.88 -11.20
C TYR A 74 20.64 -11.59 -9.77
N GLU A 75 19.77 -11.67 -8.74
CA GLU A 75 20.09 -11.20 -7.37
C GLU A 75 20.21 -12.33 -6.35
N MET A 76 19.45 -13.43 -6.47
CA MET A 76 19.41 -14.44 -5.41
C MET A 76 20.52 -15.48 -5.39
N ASN A 77 21.32 -15.62 -6.45
CA ASN A 77 22.54 -16.43 -6.40
C ASN A 77 23.70 -15.58 -5.90
N GLY A 78 23.69 -15.27 -4.61
CA GLY A 78 24.56 -14.25 -4.06
C GLY A 78 24.19 -13.81 -2.65
N VAL A 79 24.60 -12.61 -2.30
CA VAL A 79 24.41 -12.00 -0.98
C VAL A 79 22.97 -11.53 -0.87
N LEU A 80 22.23 -12.11 0.07
CA LEU A 80 20.84 -11.74 0.35
C LEU A 80 20.75 -10.58 1.35
N VAL A 81 21.60 -10.59 2.38
CA VAL A 81 21.74 -9.50 3.35
C VAL A 81 23.22 -9.29 3.66
N ALA A 82 23.64 -8.05 3.84
CA ALA A 82 25.01 -7.66 4.20
C ALA A 82 25.02 -6.44 5.13
N GLY A 83 26.19 -6.12 5.67
CA GLY A 83 26.36 -4.97 6.58
C GLY A 83 25.85 -5.22 8.00
N LEU A 84 25.57 -6.47 8.36
CA LEU A 84 25.04 -6.83 9.67
C LEU A 84 26.11 -6.71 10.76
N GLU A 85 25.72 -6.21 11.92
CA GLU A 85 26.59 -6.20 13.10
C GLU A 85 26.81 -7.63 13.62
N ARG A 86 28.05 -8.11 13.58
CA ARG A 86 28.39 -9.49 13.98
C ARG A 86 28.05 -9.84 15.43
N ALA A 87 27.95 -8.84 16.32
CA ALA A 87 27.62 -9.05 17.73
C ALA A 87 26.13 -9.37 17.95
N SER A 88 25.28 -9.09 16.96
CA SER A 88 23.82 -9.22 17.05
C SER A 88 23.34 -10.60 16.61
N THR A 89 22.16 -10.98 17.10
CA THR A 89 21.42 -12.17 16.64
C THR A 89 20.31 -11.71 15.70
N TYR A 90 20.18 -12.37 14.56
CA TYR A 90 19.19 -12.03 13.55
C TYR A 90 18.27 -13.20 13.23
N THR A 91 17.07 -12.86 12.77
CA THR A 91 16.11 -13.75 12.12
C THR A 91 15.95 -13.35 10.67
N ILE A 92 15.72 -14.32 9.81
CA ILE A 92 15.39 -14.12 8.41
C ILE A 92 14.41 -15.20 7.97
N TRP A 93 13.49 -14.83 7.11
CA TRP A 93 12.66 -15.77 6.36
C TRP A 93 12.56 -15.33 4.92
N CYS A 94 12.43 -16.27 4.00
CA CYS A 94 12.14 -15.99 2.60
C CYS A 94 11.22 -17.06 2.03
N GLY A 95 10.25 -16.64 1.22
CA GLY A 95 9.35 -17.55 0.52
C GLY A 95 9.03 -17.10 -0.89
N ARG A 96 8.61 -18.06 -1.70
CA ARG A 96 8.22 -17.91 -3.09
C ARG A 96 6.84 -17.26 -3.21
N ASN A 97 6.70 -16.27 -4.09
CA ASN A 97 5.42 -15.58 -4.30
C ASN A 97 4.50 -16.30 -5.31
N SER A 98 5.07 -16.91 -6.35
CA SER A 98 4.33 -17.45 -7.49
C SER A 98 3.90 -18.91 -7.31
N GLU A 99 2.71 -19.27 -7.79
CA GLU A 99 2.15 -20.62 -7.71
C GLU A 99 3.01 -21.71 -8.38
N ALA A 100 2.66 -22.97 -8.13
CA ALA A 100 3.42 -24.15 -8.54
C ALA A 100 3.60 -24.28 -10.06
N SER A 101 2.64 -23.83 -10.86
CA SER A 101 2.67 -23.94 -12.33
C SER A 101 3.84 -23.21 -12.99
N HIS A 102 4.49 -22.31 -12.26
CA HIS A 102 5.64 -21.52 -12.71
C HIS A 102 7.01 -22.20 -12.56
N GLY A 103 7.12 -23.32 -11.83
CA GLY A 103 8.46 -23.77 -11.48
C GLY A 103 8.58 -24.76 -10.36
N THR A 104 9.64 -25.57 -10.35
CA THR A 104 10.27 -26.00 -9.10
C THR A 104 11.35 -25.00 -8.74
N THR A 105 11.38 -24.62 -7.47
CA THR A 105 12.47 -23.88 -6.83
C THR A 105 13.29 -24.86 -6.01
N THR A 106 14.62 -24.86 -6.15
CA THR A 106 15.53 -25.65 -5.32
C THR A 106 16.49 -24.75 -4.56
N ILE A 107 16.45 -24.80 -3.23
CA ILE A 107 17.46 -24.18 -2.38
C ILE A 107 18.68 -25.09 -2.33
N THR A 108 19.80 -24.60 -2.86
CA THR A 108 21.06 -25.35 -2.96
C THR A 108 22.04 -24.98 -1.84
N ALA A 109 21.95 -23.76 -1.29
CA ALA A 109 22.77 -23.32 -0.19
C ALA A 109 22.12 -22.18 0.62
N ILE A 110 22.36 -22.14 1.93
CA ILE A 110 22.12 -20.98 2.79
C ILE A 110 23.36 -20.85 3.67
N GLN A 111 24.12 -19.78 3.49
CA GLN A 111 25.47 -19.66 4.02
C GLN A 111 25.69 -18.34 4.74
N LEU A 112 26.53 -18.35 5.77
CA LEU A 112 26.98 -17.17 6.50
C LEU A 112 28.47 -16.95 6.22
N ASP A 113 28.94 -15.71 6.28
CA ASP A 113 30.38 -15.38 6.19
C ASP A 113 31.17 -15.59 7.49
N GLY A 114 30.53 -16.22 8.47
CA GLY A 114 31.03 -16.46 9.81
C GLY A 114 29.87 -16.84 10.75
N GLY A 115 30.18 -17.09 12.02
CA GLY A 115 29.14 -17.35 13.02
C GLY A 115 28.45 -18.71 12.88
N SER A 116 27.18 -18.80 13.30
CA SER A 116 26.44 -20.06 13.35
C SER A 116 24.93 -19.86 13.26
N PHE A 117 24.25 -20.79 12.59
CA PHE A 117 22.79 -20.93 12.69
C PHE A 117 22.39 -21.46 14.06
N LEU A 118 21.38 -20.83 14.64
CA LEU A 118 20.73 -21.20 15.89
C LEU A 118 19.40 -21.89 15.58
N THR A 119 18.93 -22.73 16.50
CA THR A 119 17.59 -23.32 16.39
C THR A 119 16.53 -22.21 16.33
N VAL A 120 15.65 -22.29 15.33
CA VAL A 120 14.46 -21.44 15.21
C VAL A 120 13.51 -21.76 16.36
N ALA A 121 13.15 -20.76 17.15
CA ALA A 121 12.16 -20.91 18.21
C ALA A 121 10.77 -20.95 17.57
N LEU A 122 9.99 -21.99 17.88
CA LEU A 122 8.58 -22.07 17.49
C LEU A 122 7.71 -21.96 18.75
N PRO A 123 6.56 -21.27 18.69
CA PRO A 123 5.55 -21.32 19.73
C PRO A 123 5.25 -22.75 20.14
N ALA A 124 4.88 -22.94 21.40
CA ALA A 124 4.38 -24.24 21.85
C ALA A 124 3.01 -24.50 21.18
N ASN A 125 3.00 -25.35 20.16
CA ASN A 125 1.81 -25.70 19.34
C ASN A 125 1.26 -24.53 18.51
N PRO A 126 1.98 -24.07 17.46
CA PRO A 126 1.45 -23.05 16.56
C PRO A 126 0.26 -23.63 15.79
N LEU A 127 -0.78 -22.83 15.60
CA LEU A 127 -1.90 -23.19 14.73
C LEU A 127 -1.39 -23.47 13.32
N ARG A 128 -1.84 -24.53 12.66
CA ARG A 128 -1.44 -24.88 11.29
C ARG A 128 -2.57 -24.67 10.30
N LEU A 129 -2.29 -23.91 9.25
CA LEU A 129 -3.25 -23.61 8.18
C LEU A 129 -2.85 -24.27 6.87
N GLU A 130 -3.77 -24.99 6.23
CA GLU A 130 -3.65 -25.42 4.83
C GLU A 130 -4.76 -24.79 3.99
N ALA A 131 -4.40 -23.89 3.06
CA ALA A 131 -5.33 -23.30 2.12
C ALA A 131 -5.28 -24.04 0.77
N ILE A 132 -6.42 -24.56 0.33
CA ILE A 132 -6.58 -25.28 -0.94
C ILE A 132 -7.44 -24.42 -1.86
N GLY A 133 -6.95 -24.08 -3.05
CA GLY A 133 -7.67 -23.12 -3.89
C GLY A 133 -7.29 -23.04 -5.36
N ASP A 134 -7.89 -22.07 -6.04
CA ASP A 134 -7.61 -21.73 -7.44
C ASP A 134 -6.75 -20.47 -7.57
N SER A 135 -6.93 -19.70 -8.65
CA SER A 135 -6.23 -18.45 -8.93
C SER A 135 -6.41 -17.41 -7.83
N ILE A 136 -7.54 -17.40 -7.11
CA ILE A 136 -7.78 -16.46 -6.01
C ILE A 136 -6.81 -16.73 -4.85
N THR A 137 -6.66 -18.01 -4.49
CA THR A 137 -5.75 -18.45 -3.42
C THR A 137 -4.29 -18.50 -3.91
N ALA A 138 -4.06 -18.59 -5.22
CA ALA A 138 -2.71 -18.45 -5.80
C ALA A 138 -2.22 -17.00 -5.87
N GLY A 139 -3.07 -16.02 -5.54
CA GLY A 139 -2.75 -14.60 -5.64
C GLY A 139 -2.65 -14.09 -7.07
N PHE A 140 -3.28 -14.76 -8.03
CA PHE A 140 -3.24 -14.37 -9.44
C PHE A 140 -3.82 -12.97 -9.63
N GLN A 141 -3.06 -12.09 -10.30
CA GLN A 141 -3.44 -10.69 -10.55
C GLN A 141 -3.76 -9.85 -9.30
N VAL A 142 -3.37 -10.28 -8.10
CA VAL A 142 -3.65 -9.52 -6.87
C VAL A 142 -3.07 -8.10 -6.88
N LEU A 143 -1.98 -7.88 -7.64
CA LEU A 143 -1.32 -6.57 -7.79
C LEU A 143 -1.91 -5.72 -8.92
N VAL A 144 -2.97 -6.19 -9.59
CA VAL A 144 -3.65 -5.48 -10.67
C VAL A 144 -4.73 -4.58 -10.06
N PRO A 145 -4.78 -3.28 -10.39
CA PRO A 145 -5.82 -2.39 -9.89
C PRO A 145 -7.20 -2.71 -10.48
N PRO A 146 -8.28 -2.15 -9.91
CA PRO A 146 -9.64 -2.49 -10.31
C PRO A 146 -9.94 -2.16 -11.78
N GLY A 147 -10.65 -3.06 -12.47
CA GLY A 147 -11.01 -2.92 -13.88
C GLY A 147 -9.83 -3.02 -14.86
N GLY A 148 -8.67 -3.49 -14.39
CA GLY A 148 -7.43 -3.56 -15.14
C GLY A 148 -7.39 -4.68 -16.18
N LEU A 149 -7.23 -4.34 -17.46
CA LEU A 149 -6.83 -5.29 -18.51
C LEU A 149 -5.30 -5.27 -18.67
N TYR A 150 -4.59 -5.94 -17.76
CA TYR A 150 -3.12 -5.97 -17.78
C TYR A 150 -2.57 -7.27 -18.41
N PRO A 151 -1.33 -7.25 -18.93
CA PRO A 151 -0.67 -8.47 -19.36
C PRO A 151 -0.63 -9.51 -18.24
N GLN A 152 -1.03 -10.74 -18.55
CA GLN A 152 -0.98 -11.85 -17.60
C GLN A 152 0.46 -12.35 -17.49
N ASP A 153 1.23 -11.79 -16.56
CA ASP A 153 2.56 -12.30 -16.22
C ASP A 153 2.71 -12.55 -14.71
N ALA A 154 3.72 -13.34 -14.35
CA ALA A 154 3.95 -13.78 -12.98
C ALA A 154 4.24 -12.63 -12.01
N THR A 155 4.64 -11.44 -12.49
CA THR A 155 4.97 -10.28 -11.64
C THR A 155 3.74 -9.61 -11.05
N LYS A 156 2.55 -9.95 -11.55
CA LYS A 156 1.26 -9.46 -11.06
C LYS A 156 0.60 -10.37 -10.04
N SER A 157 1.21 -11.54 -9.78
CA SER A 157 0.69 -12.53 -8.84
C SER A 157 1.54 -12.56 -7.57
N ASP A 158 0.91 -12.53 -6.40
CA ASP A 158 1.62 -12.43 -5.13
C ASP A 158 0.87 -13.10 -3.97
N ILE A 159 1.25 -14.33 -3.62
CA ILE A 159 0.63 -15.07 -2.50
C ILE A 159 0.82 -14.38 -1.13
N PHE A 160 1.78 -13.47 -0.99
CA PHE A 160 1.96 -12.76 0.28
C PHE A 160 0.97 -11.59 0.42
N LYS A 161 0.08 -11.40 -0.57
CA LYS A 161 -0.99 -10.41 -0.57
C LYS A 161 -2.39 -11.04 -0.60
N THR A 162 -2.49 -12.35 -0.38
CA THR A 162 -3.76 -13.09 -0.42
C THR A 162 -4.39 -13.23 0.96
N TYR A 163 -5.67 -13.60 0.98
CA TYR A 163 -6.44 -13.72 2.21
C TYR A 163 -5.86 -14.75 3.20
N GLU A 164 -5.29 -15.86 2.73
CA GLU A 164 -4.75 -16.89 3.60
C GLU A 164 -3.45 -16.48 4.28
N ARG A 165 -2.62 -15.64 3.63
CA ARG A 165 -1.48 -15.00 4.30
C ARG A 165 -1.97 -14.11 5.45
N ARG A 166 -3.02 -13.33 5.21
CA ARG A 166 -3.64 -12.49 6.24
C ARG A 166 -4.19 -13.37 7.37
N LEU A 167 -4.96 -14.40 7.09
CA LEU A 167 -5.43 -15.33 8.14
C LEU A 167 -4.28 -15.91 8.98
N ALA A 168 -3.17 -16.30 8.34
CA ALA A 168 -1.98 -16.76 9.06
C ALA A 168 -1.38 -15.66 9.98
N ASP A 169 -1.29 -14.42 9.50
CA ASP A 169 -0.81 -13.27 10.30
C ASP A 169 -1.71 -13.04 11.53
N ALA A 170 -3.05 -13.05 11.39
CA ALA A 170 -3.98 -12.83 12.52
C ALA A 170 -4.25 -14.05 13.39
N TRP A 171 -3.74 -15.22 13.02
CA TRP A 171 -3.64 -16.35 13.94
C TRP A 171 -2.25 -16.49 14.55
N GLY A 172 -1.34 -15.57 14.23
CA GLY A 172 0.01 -15.59 14.76
C GLY A 172 0.73 -16.88 14.39
N THR A 173 0.54 -17.37 13.16
CA THR A 173 1.22 -18.59 12.69
C THR A 173 2.07 -18.36 11.45
N TRP A 174 3.26 -18.93 11.47
CA TRP A 174 4.10 -19.05 10.28
C TRP A 174 4.03 -20.44 9.67
N ASP A 175 3.36 -21.42 10.30
CA ASP A 175 3.23 -22.79 9.78
C ASP A 175 1.95 -22.92 8.94
N TRP A 176 1.92 -22.17 7.84
CA TRP A 176 0.83 -22.17 6.87
C TRP A 176 1.31 -22.67 5.50
N ARG A 177 0.42 -23.31 4.77
CA ARG A 177 0.70 -23.92 3.46
C ARG A 177 -0.41 -23.58 2.50
N VAL A 178 -0.04 -23.43 1.23
CA VAL A 178 -1.02 -23.23 0.16
C VAL A 178 -0.86 -24.31 -0.90
N VAL A 179 -1.98 -24.82 -1.38
CA VAL A 179 -2.10 -25.78 -2.48
C VAL A 179 -3.08 -25.15 -3.46
N ALA A 180 -2.58 -24.24 -4.28
CA ALA A 180 -3.42 -23.43 -5.16
C ALA A 180 -2.81 -23.23 -6.54
N ARG A 181 -3.66 -23.29 -7.56
CA ARG A 181 -3.27 -23.17 -8.97
C ARG A 181 -4.30 -22.41 -9.78
N SER A 182 -3.86 -21.49 -10.62
CA SER A 182 -4.76 -20.77 -11.51
C SER A 182 -5.46 -21.69 -12.51
N GLY A 183 -6.76 -21.46 -12.68
CA GLY A 183 -7.62 -22.21 -13.59
C GLY A 183 -7.97 -23.65 -13.15
N ILE A 184 -7.51 -24.09 -11.96
CA ILE A 184 -7.83 -25.45 -11.46
C ILE A 184 -9.28 -25.52 -10.98
N SER A 185 -9.89 -26.69 -11.17
CA SER A 185 -11.30 -26.93 -10.85
C SER A 185 -11.44 -28.07 -9.83
N VAL A 186 -12.64 -28.20 -9.25
CA VAL A 186 -13.02 -29.36 -8.44
C VAL A 186 -13.35 -30.56 -9.34
N SER A 187 -14.01 -30.29 -10.47
CA SER A 187 -14.38 -31.27 -11.48
C SER A 187 -13.73 -30.95 -12.83
N LEU A 188 -13.58 -31.94 -13.70
CA LEU A 188 -13.08 -31.71 -15.06
C LEU A 188 -14.03 -30.75 -15.80
N SER A 189 -13.57 -29.52 -16.05
CA SER A 189 -14.24 -28.54 -16.89
C SER A 189 -13.49 -28.33 -18.20
N THR A 190 -14.22 -28.14 -19.30
CA THR A 190 -13.62 -27.78 -20.59
C THR A 190 -12.95 -26.42 -20.48
N GLY A 191 -11.62 -26.36 -20.48
CA GLY A 191 -10.86 -25.11 -20.32
C GLY A 191 -10.25 -24.90 -18.92
N GLY A 192 -10.59 -25.74 -17.94
CA GLY A 192 -9.87 -25.80 -16.67
C GLY A 192 -8.49 -26.44 -16.83
N THR A 193 -7.57 -26.12 -15.91
CA THR A 193 -6.18 -26.59 -15.97
C THR A 193 -5.95 -27.97 -15.33
N GLY A 194 -7.00 -28.55 -14.74
CA GLY A 194 -7.00 -29.88 -14.10
C GLY A 194 -7.98 -29.96 -12.94
N MET A 195 -7.98 -31.10 -12.23
CA MET A 195 -8.71 -31.28 -10.98
C MET A 195 -7.78 -31.15 -9.78
N MET A 196 -8.21 -30.43 -8.73
CA MET A 196 -7.43 -30.30 -7.49
C MET A 196 -7.18 -31.65 -6.82
N SER A 197 -8.13 -32.58 -6.87
CA SER A 197 -7.96 -33.95 -6.33
C SER A 197 -6.74 -34.67 -6.91
N ASP A 198 -6.34 -34.34 -8.14
CA ASP A 198 -5.21 -34.94 -8.83
C ASP A 198 -3.89 -34.20 -8.56
N GLN A 199 -3.92 -33.08 -7.85
CA GLN A 199 -2.76 -32.21 -7.63
C GLN A 199 -2.52 -31.91 -6.15
N LEU A 200 -3.40 -32.42 -5.27
CA LEU A 200 -3.37 -32.23 -3.83
C LEU A 200 -2.12 -32.69 -3.09
N GLY A 201 -1.23 -33.49 -3.68
CA GLY A 201 0.04 -33.86 -3.07
C GLY A 201 1.18 -32.99 -3.63
N CYS A 202 1.37 -33.10 -4.93
CA CYS A 202 2.26 -32.31 -5.74
C CYS A 202 1.86 -32.46 -7.21
N ALA A 203 2.31 -31.58 -8.09
CA ALA A 203 1.92 -31.61 -9.50
C ALA A 203 3.11 -31.35 -10.41
N GLU A 204 3.54 -32.40 -11.13
CA GLU A 204 4.50 -32.24 -12.22
C GLU A 204 3.80 -31.54 -13.39
N TYR A 205 4.19 -30.30 -13.66
CA TYR A 205 3.68 -29.54 -14.80
C TYR A 205 4.50 -29.88 -16.06
N TRP A 206 3.84 -29.92 -17.23
CA TRP A 206 4.31 -30.48 -18.53
C TRP A 206 5.70 -30.06 -19.06
N TRP A 207 6.44 -29.21 -18.35
CA TRP A 207 7.81 -28.80 -18.67
C TRP A 207 8.86 -29.35 -17.68
N ALA A 208 8.46 -30.17 -16.69
CA ALA A 208 9.27 -30.60 -15.54
C ALA A 208 10.03 -31.93 -15.69
N ASP A 209 10.07 -32.56 -16.86
CA ASP A 209 10.73 -33.86 -17.10
C ASP A 209 12.22 -33.91 -16.68
N TRP A 210 12.87 -32.75 -16.50
CA TRP A 210 14.29 -32.62 -16.14
C TRP A 210 14.55 -32.29 -14.65
N GLN A 211 13.52 -31.99 -13.83
CA GLN A 211 13.68 -31.52 -12.44
C GLN A 211 13.45 -32.59 -11.37
N GLY A 212 13.27 -33.85 -11.79
CA GLY A 212 13.00 -34.98 -10.90
C GLY A 212 11.52 -35.05 -10.51
N SER A 213 11.05 -36.25 -10.19
CA SER A 213 9.64 -36.45 -9.84
C SER A 213 9.33 -35.98 -8.43
N CYS A 214 8.27 -35.18 -8.29
CA CYS A 214 7.85 -34.70 -6.97
C CYS A 214 7.19 -35.86 -6.18
N PRO A 215 7.48 -36.03 -4.87
CA PRO A 215 6.95 -37.16 -4.09
C PRO A 215 5.48 -36.93 -3.72
N ARG A 216 4.58 -37.22 -4.67
CA ARG A 216 3.14 -36.98 -4.55
C ARG A 216 2.48 -37.63 -3.33
N GLU A 217 2.89 -38.84 -2.98
CA GLU A 217 2.29 -39.63 -1.88
C GLU A 217 2.68 -39.09 -0.49
N GLN A 218 3.88 -38.52 -0.35
CA GLN A 218 4.43 -38.07 0.94
C GLN A 218 3.55 -37.05 1.68
N TRP A 219 2.78 -36.26 0.94
CA TRP A 219 1.96 -35.18 1.48
C TRP A 219 0.54 -35.60 1.84
N LEU A 220 0.16 -36.85 1.56
CA LEU A 220 -1.14 -37.43 1.93
C LEU A 220 -1.03 -38.41 3.12
N ASP A 221 0.19 -38.78 3.53
CA ASP A 221 0.45 -39.77 4.58
C ASP A 221 0.45 -39.22 6.02
N GLY A 222 0.08 -37.94 6.19
CA GLY A 222 -0.19 -37.33 7.49
C GLY A 222 1.02 -36.90 8.33
N GLY A 223 2.22 -36.81 7.74
CA GLY A 223 3.43 -36.36 8.44
C GLY A 223 3.41 -34.90 8.92
N TRP A 224 2.54 -34.06 8.35
CA TRP A 224 2.18 -32.74 8.83
C TRP A 224 0.65 -32.66 8.86
N GLN A 225 0.09 -32.10 9.93
CA GLN A 225 -1.35 -32.07 10.21
C GLN A 225 -1.78 -30.62 10.40
N ALA A 226 -2.70 -30.16 9.57
CA ALA A 226 -3.35 -28.86 9.74
C ALA A 226 -4.34 -28.89 10.89
N ASP A 227 -4.45 -27.76 11.60
CA ASP A 227 -5.56 -27.50 12.52
C ASP A 227 -6.77 -26.93 11.76
N VAL A 228 -6.50 -26.15 10.71
CA VAL A 228 -7.49 -25.52 9.84
C VAL A 228 -7.17 -25.81 8.37
N VAL A 229 -8.17 -26.26 7.63
CA VAL A 229 -8.13 -26.38 6.17
C VAL A 229 -9.18 -25.47 5.57
N SER A 230 -8.80 -24.59 4.65
CA SER A 230 -9.75 -23.85 3.82
C SER A 230 -9.78 -24.42 2.39
N ILE A 231 -10.97 -24.57 1.82
CA ILE A 231 -11.16 -25.00 0.43
C ILE A 231 -11.93 -23.90 -0.28
N ASN A 232 -11.25 -23.10 -1.11
CA ASN A 232 -11.82 -22.03 -1.92
C ASN A 232 -11.72 -22.40 -3.41
N LEU A 233 -12.69 -23.21 -3.85
CA LEU A 233 -12.74 -23.77 -5.20
C LEU A 233 -14.18 -23.80 -5.73
N GLY A 234 -14.30 -23.87 -7.05
CA GLY A 234 -15.57 -23.87 -7.77
C GLY A 234 -15.70 -22.73 -8.78
N THR A 235 -14.84 -21.70 -8.69
CA THR A 235 -14.82 -20.59 -9.65
C THR A 235 -14.66 -21.11 -11.07
N ASN A 236 -13.60 -21.88 -11.34
CA ASN A 236 -13.27 -22.36 -12.68
C ASN A 236 -14.24 -23.42 -13.22
N ASP A 237 -14.88 -24.20 -12.35
CA ASP A 237 -15.96 -25.12 -12.73
C ASP A 237 -17.13 -24.38 -13.40
N TYR A 238 -17.42 -23.15 -12.97
CA TYR A 238 -18.54 -22.34 -13.45
C TYR A 238 -18.11 -21.11 -14.28
N VAL A 239 -16.82 -20.80 -14.36
CA VAL A 239 -16.27 -19.89 -15.39
C VAL A 239 -16.16 -20.62 -16.72
N PHE A 240 -15.55 -21.81 -16.74
CA PHE A 240 -15.28 -22.56 -17.97
C PHE A 240 -16.35 -23.62 -18.28
N GLY A 241 -17.14 -24.01 -17.29
CA GLY A 241 -18.19 -25.01 -17.41
C GLY A 241 -19.51 -24.54 -16.81
N ASN A 242 -20.40 -25.51 -16.66
CA ASN A 242 -21.65 -25.38 -15.91
C ASN A 242 -22.12 -26.77 -15.48
N PRO A 243 -21.36 -27.47 -14.60
CA PRO A 243 -21.69 -28.83 -14.22
C PRO A 243 -23.03 -28.91 -13.49
N ALA A 244 -23.73 -30.03 -13.67
CA ALA A 244 -24.95 -30.29 -12.92
C ALA A 244 -24.65 -30.28 -11.41
N GLN A 245 -25.53 -29.64 -10.65
CA GLN A 245 -25.36 -29.41 -9.20
C GLN A 245 -24.94 -30.67 -8.43
N ALA A 246 -25.61 -31.81 -8.66
CA ALA A 246 -25.30 -33.08 -8.01
C ALA A 246 -23.93 -33.65 -8.39
N ALA A 247 -23.50 -33.48 -9.65
CA ALA A 247 -22.18 -33.96 -10.10
C ALA A 247 -21.04 -33.14 -9.49
N PHE A 248 -21.21 -31.82 -9.44
CA PHE A 248 -20.27 -30.92 -8.76
C PHE A 248 -20.22 -31.19 -7.26
N ALA A 249 -21.38 -31.35 -6.60
CA ALA A 249 -21.45 -31.70 -5.17
C ALA A 249 -20.72 -33.02 -4.85
N ALA A 250 -20.85 -34.04 -5.71
CA ALA A 250 -20.15 -35.31 -5.52
C ALA A 250 -18.62 -35.13 -5.56
N LYS A 251 -18.11 -34.37 -6.54
CA LYS A 251 -16.66 -34.09 -6.65
C LYS A 251 -16.13 -33.21 -5.54
N TYR A 252 -16.89 -32.21 -5.10
CA TYR A 252 -16.51 -31.39 -3.95
C TYR A 252 -16.49 -32.23 -2.67
N SER A 253 -17.46 -33.14 -2.49
CA SER A 253 -17.49 -34.06 -1.34
C SER A 253 -16.32 -35.05 -1.34
N GLU A 254 -15.86 -35.51 -2.51
CA GLU A 254 -14.62 -36.30 -2.64
C GLU A 254 -13.41 -35.49 -2.18
N LEU A 255 -13.31 -34.21 -2.57
CA LEU A 255 -12.22 -33.33 -2.17
C LEU A 255 -12.19 -33.07 -0.65
N ILE A 256 -13.35 -32.84 -0.02
CA ILE A 256 -13.46 -32.78 1.45
C ILE A 256 -12.95 -34.08 2.08
N GLY A 257 -13.30 -35.23 1.50
CA GLY A 257 -12.82 -36.53 1.96
C GLY A 257 -11.31 -36.68 1.90
N LEU A 258 -10.66 -36.17 0.85
CA LEU A 258 -9.20 -36.16 0.74
C LEU A 258 -8.56 -35.25 1.80
N ALA A 259 -9.10 -34.04 1.99
CA ALA A 259 -8.63 -33.12 3.02
C ALA A 259 -8.78 -33.70 4.43
N ARG A 260 -9.91 -34.35 4.73
CA ARG A 260 -10.16 -35.03 6.00
C ARG A 260 -9.25 -36.25 6.19
N ALA A 261 -8.98 -37.01 5.15
CA ALA A 261 -8.07 -38.15 5.23
C ALA A 261 -6.63 -37.71 5.53
N ALA A 262 -6.17 -36.63 4.89
CA ALA A 262 -4.86 -36.05 5.15
C ALA A 262 -4.77 -35.37 6.53
N ASN A 263 -5.87 -34.74 6.97
CA ASN A 263 -5.96 -34.01 8.23
C ASN A 263 -7.17 -34.47 9.08
N PRO A 264 -7.09 -35.62 9.80
CA PRO A 264 -8.23 -36.23 10.48
C PRO A 264 -8.91 -35.33 11.52
N ASP A 265 -8.15 -34.45 12.17
CA ASP A 265 -8.65 -33.60 13.26
C ASP A 265 -8.93 -32.14 12.86
N ALA A 266 -8.61 -31.74 11.63
CA ALA A 266 -8.73 -30.35 11.18
C ALA A 266 -10.17 -29.83 11.20
N LEU A 267 -10.32 -28.53 11.40
CA LEU A 267 -11.52 -27.79 11.02
C LEU A 267 -11.46 -27.50 9.52
N ILE A 268 -12.41 -28.01 8.74
CA ILE A 268 -12.44 -27.90 7.28
C ILE A 268 -13.54 -26.91 6.88
N PHE A 269 -13.14 -25.79 6.30
CA PHE A 269 -14.04 -24.77 5.79
C PHE A 269 -14.13 -24.85 4.27
N ALA A 270 -15.30 -25.25 3.76
CA ALA A 270 -15.67 -25.10 2.36
C ALA A 270 -16.14 -23.66 2.14
N VAL A 271 -15.30 -22.85 1.50
CA VAL A 271 -15.55 -21.44 1.23
C VAL A 271 -16.29 -21.30 -0.08
N VAL A 272 -17.43 -20.61 -0.08
CA VAL A 272 -18.19 -20.29 -1.29
C VAL A 272 -17.38 -19.27 -2.11
N PRO A 273 -17.05 -19.52 -3.39
CA PRO A 273 -16.28 -18.56 -4.18
C PRO A 273 -16.92 -17.18 -4.29
N LEU A 274 -16.08 -16.14 -4.26
CA LEU A 274 -16.44 -14.71 -4.26
C LEU A 274 -17.38 -14.28 -5.40
N ALA A 275 -17.31 -14.97 -6.54
CA ALA A 275 -18.22 -14.73 -7.66
C ALA A 275 -19.70 -14.90 -7.29
N TYR A 276 -20.04 -15.69 -6.25
CA TYR A 276 -21.41 -15.86 -5.79
C TYR A 276 -22.03 -14.56 -5.27
N SER A 277 -21.34 -13.81 -4.41
CA SER A 277 -21.88 -12.56 -3.87
C SER A 277 -22.01 -11.50 -4.95
N CYS A 278 -21.13 -11.48 -5.94
CA CYS A 278 -21.22 -10.52 -7.03
C CYS A 278 -22.29 -10.87 -8.07
N PHE A 279 -22.43 -12.14 -8.42
CA PHE A 279 -23.18 -12.54 -9.60
C PHE A 279 -24.30 -13.54 -9.34
N GLY A 280 -24.46 -14.08 -8.13
CA GLY A 280 -25.50 -15.06 -7.80
C GLY A 280 -26.93 -14.54 -7.93
N GLY A 281 -27.15 -13.22 -7.89
CA GLY A 281 -28.46 -12.61 -8.15
C GLY A 281 -28.77 -12.38 -9.64
N VAL A 282 -27.77 -12.52 -10.51
CA VAL A 282 -27.85 -12.18 -11.94
C VAL A 282 -27.63 -13.40 -12.82
N ASP A 283 -26.73 -14.29 -12.44
CA ASP A 283 -26.37 -15.50 -13.16
C ASP A 283 -26.58 -16.74 -12.28
N SER A 284 -27.50 -17.60 -12.75
CA SER A 284 -27.91 -18.84 -12.07
C SER A 284 -26.79 -19.87 -11.88
N LYS A 285 -25.68 -19.76 -12.62
CA LYS A 285 -24.56 -20.68 -12.49
C LYS A 285 -23.90 -20.59 -11.11
N TRP A 286 -23.81 -19.38 -10.55
CA TRP A 286 -23.22 -19.17 -9.23
C TRP A 286 -24.14 -19.62 -8.10
N VAL A 287 -25.46 -19.53 -8.30
CA VAL A 287 -26.43 -20.16 -7.40
C VAL A 287 -26.24 -21.67 -7.40
N THR A 288 -26.11 -22.25 -8.59
CA THR A 288 -25.90 -23.70 -8.77
C THR A 288 -24.60 -24.16 -8.11
N MET A 289 -23.50 -23.43 -8.29
CA MET A 289 -22.22 -23.64 -7.61
C MET A 289 -22.39 -23.69 -6.09
N ARG A 290 -22.92 -22.61 -5.48
CA ARG A 290 -23.10 -22.54 -4.02
C ARG A 290 -23.96 -23.69 -3.50
N GLN A 291 -25.06 -24.02 -4.18
CA GLN A 291 -25.93 -25.16 -3.80
C GLN A 291 -25.21 -26.51 -3.89
N GLY A 292 -24.27 -26.65 -4.84
CA GLY A 292 -23.40 -27.82 -4.91
C GLY A 292 -22.44 -27.92 -3.74
N ILE A 293 -21.79 -26.81 -3.34
CA ILE A 293 -20.89 -26.77 -2.17
C ILE A 293 -21.67 -27.08 -0.88
N LEU A 294 -22.82 -26.42 -0.67
CA LEU A 294 -23.70 -26.70 0.47
C LEU A 294 -24.13 -28.17 0.52
N SER A 295 -24.48 -28.76 -0.62
CA SER A 295 -24.86 -30.18 -0.68
C SER A 295 -23.67 -31.10 -0.37
N ALA A 296 -22.47 -30.76 -0.81
CA ALA A 296 -21.26 -31.49 -0.46
C ALA A 296 -20.99 -31.43 1.05
N VAL A 297 -21.08 -30.26 1.67
CA VAL A 297 -20.93 -30.10 3.13
C VAL A 297 -22.01 -30.89 3.89
N ASN A 298 -23.26 -30.87 3.43
CA ASN A 298 -24.35 -31.62 4.06
C ASN A 298 -24.14 -33.15 4.03
N ASN A 299 -23.42 -33.68 3.04
CA ASN A 299 -23.02 -35.10 3.02
C ASN A 299 -22.08 -35.45 4.19
N TRP A 300 -21.40 -34.46 4.75
CA TRP A 300 -20.53 -34.56 5.92
C TRP A 300 -21.22 -34.07 7.21
N SER A 301 -22.55 -33.98 7.26
CA SER A 301 -23.29 -33.47 8.43
C SER A 301 -23.05 -34.20 9.76
N GLN A 302 -22.48 -35.40 9.72
CA GLN A 302 -22.07 -36.15 10.94
C GLN A 302 -20.69 -35.72 11.46
N ASP A 303 -19.86 -35.08 10.62
CA ASP A 303 -18.60 -34.48 11.00
C ASP A 303 -18.83 -33.00 11.31
N SER A 304 -18.92 -32.67 12.59
CA SER A 304 -19.18 -31.30 13.04
C SER A 304 -18.08 -30.30 12.67
N LYS A 305 -16.90 -30.78 12.25
CA LYS A 305 -15.75 -29.97 11.84
C LYS A 305 -15.69 -29.71 10.33
N VAL A 306 -16.71 -30.10 9.56
CA VAL A 306 -16.84 -29.70 8.15
C VAL A 306 -17.90 -28.61 8.06
N LYS A 307 -17.48 -27.40 7.68
CA LYS A 307 -18.29 -26.20 7.69
C LYS A 307 -18.37 -25.55 6.32
N LEU A 308 -19.51 -24.91 6.05
CA LEU A 308 -19.67 -24.01 4.92
C LEU A 308 -19.40 -22.58 5.41
N VAL A 309 -18.61 -21.83 4.64
CA VAL A 309 -18.42 -20.38 4.85
C VAL A 309 -18.95 -19.66 3.62
N GLU A 310 -20.00 -18.85 3.81
CA GLU A 310 -20.51 -17.97 2.77
C GLU A 310 -19.54 -16.81 2.53
N THR A 311 -19.55 -16.22 1.34
CA THR A 311 -18.78 -15.00 1.03
C THR A 311 -19.69 -13.78 0.91
N GLY A 312 -20.59 -13.64 1.87
CA GLY A 312 -21.70 -12.70 1.82
C GLY A 312 -22.83 -13.19 0.92
N SER A 313 -23.70 -12.28 0.49
CA SER A 313 -24.83 -12.57 -0.39
C SER A 313 -24.97 -11.52 -1.49
N PRO A 314 -25.74 -11.80 -2.56
CA PRO A 314 -26.03 -10.78 -3.58
C PRO A 314 -26.62 -9.48 -3.05
N SER A 315 -27.28 -9.49 -1.89
CA SER A 315 -27.85 -8.29 -1.25
C SER A 315 -26.98 -7.71 -0.14
N SER A 316 -25.95 -8.42 0.32
CA SER A 316 -25.04 -8.00 1.39
C SER A 316 -23.66 -8.59 1.11
N ARG A 317 -22.94 -7.98 0.19
CA ARG A 317 -21.65 -8.48 -0.32
C ARG A 317 -20.53 -8.13 0.66
N TRP A 318 -19.55 -9.01 0.78
CA TRP A 318 -18.31 -8.71 1.52
C TRP A 318 -17.38 -7.82 0.73
N LEU A 319 -17.33 -8.01 -0.60
CA LEU A 319 -16.51 -7.23 -1.52
C LEU A 319 -17.38 -6.39 -2.46
N ASP A 320 -16.92 -5.18 -2.76
CA ASP A 320 -17.47 -4.36 -3.83
C ASP A 320 -17.01 -4.90 -5.19
N CYS A 321 -17.96 -5.28 -6.04
CA CYS A 321 -17.67 -5.95 -7.30
C CYS A 321 -16.88 -5.09 -8.29
N ALA A 322 -16.95 -3.76 -8.18
CA ALA A 322 -16.29 -2.84 -9.09
C ALA A 322 -14.91 -2.41 -8.57
N SER A 323 -14.74 -2.24 -7.26
CA SER A 323 -13.49 -1.71 -6.69
C SER A 323 -12.57 -2.75 -6.05
N ASP A 324 -13.09 -3.93 -5.68
CA ASP A 324 -12.30 -4.90 -4.91
C ASP A 324 -11.75 -6.04 -5.77
N TYR A 325 -11.98 -6.01 -7.08
CA TYR A 325 -11.54 -7.02 -8.04
C TYR A 325 -10.75 -6.39 -9.18
N SER A 326 -9.69 -7.05 -9.61
CA SER A 326 -8.94 -6.66 -10.81
C SER A 326 -9.76 -6.86 -12.08
N ASP A 327 -10.40 -8.02 -12.22
CA ASP A 327 -11.09 -8.48 -13.42
C ASP A 327 -12.50 -9.05 -13.13
N TYR A 328 -13.13 -8.56 -12.06
CA TYR A 328 -14.41 -9.05 -11.53
C TYR A 328 -14.39 -10.50 -11.01
N THR A 329 -13.24 -11.18 -11.03
CA THR A 329 -13.07 -12.54 -10.50
C THR A 329 -11.99 -12.59 -9.43
N HIS A 330 -10.85 -11.98 -9.69
CA HIS A 330 -9.69 -12.00 -8.80
C HIS A 330 -9.68 -10.76 -7.90
N PRO A 331 -9.63 -10.93 -6.57
CA PRO A 331 -9.57 -9.81 -5.66
C PRO A 331 -8.22 -9.07 -5.75
N THR A 332 -8.25 -7.74 -5.64
CA THR A 332 -7.05 -6.91 -5.49
C THR A 332 -6.40 -7.14 -4.12
N VAL A 333 -5.29 -6.47 -3.80
CA VAL A 333 -4.72 -6.47 -2.43
C VAL A 333 -5.79 -6.08 -1.40
N ASP A 334 -6.47 -4.95 -1.62
CA ASP A 334 -7.53 -4.45 -0.73
C ASP A 334 -8.73 -5.41 -0.68
N GLY A 335 -9.07 -6.02 -1.82
CA GLY A 335 -10.11 -7.05 -1.88
C GLY A 335 -9.76 -8.29 -1.06
N ASN A 336 -8.50 -8.73 -1.10
CA ASN A 336 -8.02 -9.85 -0.28
C ASN A 336 -8.00 -9.50 1.21
N GLU A 337 -7.69 -8.26 1.58
CA GLU A 337 -7.75 -7.81 2.97
C GLU A 337 -9.17 -7.83 3.52
N LYS A 338 -10.13 -7.26 2.79
CA LYS A 338 -11.56 -7.32 3.14
C LYS A 338 -12.07 -8.77 3.19
N PHE A 339 -11.62 -9.61 2.27
CA PHE A 339 -11.99 -11.01 2.23
C PHE A 339 -11.45 -11.77 3.45
N ALA A 340 -10.18 -11.56 3.81
CA ALA A 340 -9.58 -12.14 5.00
C ALA A 340 -10.28 -11.69 6.28
N LEU A 341 -10.62 -10.41 6.39
CA LEU A 341 -11.35 -9.84 7.52
C LEU A 341 -12.69 -10.55 7.74
N ALA A 342 -13.49 -10.68 6.68
CA ALA A 342 -14.79 -11.31 6.76
C ALA A 342 -14.70 -12.84 6.99
N LEU A 343 -13.69 -13.50 6.42
CA LEU A 343 -13.39 -14.90 6.71
C LEU A 343 -12.99 -15.10 8.17
N LEU A 344 -12.09 -14.27 8.69
CA LEU A 344 -11.65 -14.34 10.08
C LEU A 344 -12.87 -14.23 11.00
N GLN A 345 -13.74 -13.25 10.79
CA GLN A 345 -14.99 -13.11 11.56
C GLN A 345 -15.89 -14.36 11.46
N SER A 346 -15.94 -14.99 10.29
CA SER A 346 -16.78 -16.18 10.06
C SER A 346 -16.17 -17.48 10.58
N MET A 347 -14.86 -17.53 10.79
CA MET A 347 -14.10 -18.74 11.17
C MET A 347 -13.65 -18.74 12.64
N THR A 348 -13.52 -17.57 13.27
CA THR A 348 -12.82 -17.44 14.57
C THR A 348 -13.51 -18.18 15.71
N ASP A 349 -14.85 -18.12 15.83
CA ASP A 349 -15.60 -18.78 16.90
C ASP A 349 -15.36 -20.30 16.98
N GLU A 350 -14.94 -20.90 15.87
CA GLU A 350 -14.73 -22.33 15.74
C GLU A 350 -13.26 -22.74 15.73
N THR A 351 -12.37 -21.79 15.47
CA THR A 351 -10.95 -22.07 15.27
C THR A 351 -10.27 -22.29 16.63
N PRO A 352 -9.47 -23.36 16.82
CA PRO A 352 -8.74 -23.61 18.07
C PRO A 352 -7.56 -22.64 18.22
N THR A 353 -7.84 -21.35 18.43
CA THR A 353 -6.83 -20.37 18.80
C THR A 353 -6.51 -20.60 20.28
N GLY A 354 -5.38 -21.24 20.57
CA GLY A 354 -5.00 -21.73 21.90
C GLY A 354 -4.83 -20.65 22.98
N GLY A 355 -5.94 -20.08 23.46
CA GLY A 355 -5.95 -19.11 24.56
C GLY A 355 -5.27 -17.78 24.25
N TYR A 356 -5.14 -17.43 22.96
CA TYR A 356 -4.61 -16.13 22.58
C TYR A 356 -5.64 -15.05 22.92
N THR A 357 -5.22 -14.06 23.70
CA THR A 357 -6.01 -12.85 23.92
C THR A 357 -6.18 -12.15 22.58
N GLY A 358 -7.42 -11.97 22.13
CA GLY A 358 -7.68 -11.12 20.98
C GLY A 358 -7.23 -9.69 21.25
N PHE A 359 -7.18 -8.84 20.23
CA PHE A 359 -6.90 -7.42 20.43
C PHE A 359 -7.98 -6.54 19.81
N CYS A 360 -8.21 -5.38 20.43
CA CYS A 360 -9.11 -4.36 19.92
C CYS A 360 -8.44 -3.57 18.78
N ALA A 361 -9.06 -3.55 17.61
CA ALA A 361 -8.61 -2.72 16.48
C ALA A 361 -9.79 -2.31 15.57
N THR A 362 -9.57 -1.31 14.72
CA THR A 362 -10.58 -0.78 13.80
C THR A 362 -10.31 -1.15 12.34
N THR A 363 -9.09 -1.57 11.98
CA THR A 363 -8.73 -2.09 10.66
C THR A 363 -7.63 -3.18 10.73
N TRP A 364 -7.48 -3.98 9.67
CA TRP A 364 -6.41 -4.98 9.57
C TRP A 364 -5.00 -4.38 9.60
N ALA A 365 -4.79 -3.17 9.07
CA ALA A 365 -3.48 -2.53 9.09
C ALA A 365 -3.00 -2.15 10.52
N GLU A 366 -3.92 -2.12 11.49
CA GLU A 366 -3.62 -1.94 12.92
C GLU A 366 -3.27 -3.27 13.62
N SER A 367 -3.36 -4.41 12.92
CA SER A 367 -3.03 -5.74 13.44
C SER A 367 -1.53 -5.98 13.61
N ASN A 368 -0.70 -4.97 13.73
CA ASN A 368 0.68 -5.13 14.19
C ASN A 368 1.09 -3.89 15.00
N PRO A 369 0.46 -3.68 16.17
CA PRO A 369 0.51 -2.40 16.88
C PRO A 369 1.83 -2.14 17.63
N GLY A 370 2.78 -3.08 17.57
CA GLY A 370 3.89 -3.11 18.52
C GLY A 370 3.40 -3.33 19.97
N PRO A 371 4.31 -3.36 20.95
CA PRO A 371 3.99 -3.92 22.26
C PRO A 371 3.09 -3.04 23.13
N ALA A 372 2.99 -1.75 22.79
CA ALA A 372 2.32 -0.75 23.62
C ALA A 372 0.82 -0.58 23.32
N ALA A 373 0.29 -1.20 22.25
CA ALA A 373 -1.08 -0.95 21.77
C ALA A 373 -1.95 -2.21 21.60
N CYS A 374 -1.50 -3.37 22.08
CA CYS A 374 -2.36 -4.54 22.22
C CYS A 374 -3.28 -4.36 23.44
N ILE A 375 -4.57 -4.11 23.21
CA ILE A 375 -5.63 -4.17 24.25
C ILE A 375 -6.26 -5.56 24.18
N PRO A 376 -5.99 -6.46 25.14
CA PRO A 376 -6.56 -7.80 25.18
C PRO A 376 -8.09 -7.75 25.17
N CYS A 377 -8.73 -8.57 24.34
CA CYS A 377 -10.16 -8.78 24.32
C CYS A 377 -10.49 -10.27 24.12
N ASP A 378 -11.73 -10.62 24.45
CA ASP A 378 -12.32 -11.92 24.16
C ASP A 378 -13.68 -11.66 23.51
N ALA A 379 -13.80 -12.01 22.22
CA ALA A 379 -15.04 -11.82 21.47
C ALA A 379 -16.25 -12.51 22.13
N ALA A 380 -16.03 -13.58 22.90
CA ALA A 380 -17.09 -14.34 23.56
C ALA A 380 -17.45 -13.81 24.97
N THR A 381 -16.52 -13.17 25.70
CA THR A 381 -16.73 -12.83 27.12
C THR A 381 -16.37 -11.40 27.53
N ALA A 382 -15.53 -10.71 26.76
CA ALA A 382 -15.03 -9.36 27.05
C ALA A 382 -14.75 -8.58 25.75
N PRO A 383 -15.79 -8.08 25.06
CA PRO A 383 -15.63 -7.28 23.84
C PRO A 383 -14.99 -5.93 24.13
N CYS A 384 -14.47 -5.27 23.09
CA CYS A 384 -13.73 -4.02 23.22
C CYS A 384 -14.59 -2.89 23.77
N ALA A 385 -14.06 -2.20 24.80
CA ALA A 385 -14.80 -1.19 25.56
C ALA A 385 -15.13 0.07 24.74
N ASP A 386 -14.43 0.29 23.63
CA ASP A 386 -14.62 1.40 22.68
C ASP A 386 -15.56 1.04 21.52
N GLY A 387 -16.09 -0.19 21.49
CA GLY A 387 -16.98 -0.67 20.42
C GLY A 387 -16.25 -1.15 19.17
N SER A 388 -14.92 -1.25 19.19
CA SER A 388 -14.14 -1.89 18.13
C SER A 388 -14.32 -3.42 18.11
N ASP A 389 -13.94 -4.05 17.00
CA ASP A 389 -14.01 -5.51 16.88
C ASP A 389 -12.82 -6.16 17.62
N CYS A 390 -13.08 -7.34 18.18
CA CYS A 390 -12.04 -8.14 18.83
C CYS A 390 -11.39 -9.09 17.82
N TRP A 391 -10.13 -8.85 17.47
CA TRP A 391 -9.37 -9.58 16.44
C TRP A 391 -8.49 -10.68 17.04
N GLY A 392 -8.08 -11.68 16.24
CA GLY A 392 -7.22 -12.81 16.67
C GLY A 392 -5.79 -12.42 17.07
N ALA A 393 -4.89 -13.38 17.27
CA ALA A 393 -3.51 -13.13 17.71
C ALA A 393 -2.62 -12.56 16.59
N THR A 394 -1.88 -11.48 16.83
CA THR A 394 -0.85 -10.99 15.89
C THR A 394 0.54 -10.93 16.51
N PHE A 395 1.56 -10.87 15.65
CA PHE A 395 2.94 -10.62 16.04
C PHE A 395 3.12 -9.15 16.36
N CYS A 396 3.73 -8.88 17.50
CA CYS A 396 4.06 -7.56 18.03
C CYS A 396 5.43 -7.06 17.51
N LYS A 397 6.39 -7.97 17.31
CA LYS A 397 7.73 -7.68 16.77
C LYS A 397 8.35 -8.96 16.22
N GLY A 398 8.57 -9.04 14.91
CA GLY A 398 9.25 -10.17 14.28
C GLY A 398 8.56 -11.52 14.55
N ASP A 399 9.05 -12.23 15.57
CA ASP A 399 8.62 -13.55 16.02
C ASP A 399 7.83 -13.58 17.36
N VAL A 400 7.51 -12.42 17.95
CA VAL A 400 6.89 -12.33 19.29
C VAL A 400 5.39 -12.06 19.20
N LEU A 401 4.57 -12.94 19.80
CA LEU A 401 3.10 -12.80 19.85
C LEU A 401 2.68 -11.75 20.88
N CYS A 402 1.61 -11.01 20.59
CA CYS A 402 0.99 -10.15 21.61
C CYS A 402 0.52 -10.98 22.80
N GLY A 403 1.02 -10.65 24.00
CA GLY A 403 0.70 -11.33 25.25
C GLY A 403 1.65 -12.47 25.65
N ASP A 404 2.78 -12.69 24.96
CA ASP A 404 3.77 -13.70 25.36
C ASP A 404 4.49 -13.29 26.67
N PRO A 405 4.39 -14.08 27.76
CA PRO A 405 5.00 -13.76 29.04
C PRO A 405 6.54 -13.95 29.07
N SER A 406 7.14 -14.49 28.00
CA SER A 406 8.59 -14.73 27.91
C SER A 406 9.40 -13.56 27.33
N ASP A 407 8.74 -12.53 26.79
CA ASP A 407 9.37 -11.29 26.33
C ASP A 407 8.90 -10.10 27.18
N SER A 408 9.84 -9.44 27.88
CA SER A 408 9.55 -8.30 28.74
C SER A 408 9.08 -7.06 27.99
N ASP A 409 9.39 -6.93 26.71
CA ASP A 409 8.88 -5.84 25.87
C ASP A 409 7.41 -6.07 25.50
N CYS A 410 6.91 -7.32 25.55
CA CYS A 410 5.54 -7.71 25.16
C CYS A 410 4.65 -8.18 26.34
N ALA A 411 5.18 -8.19 27.57
CA ALA A 411 4.49 -8.69 28.76
C ALA A 411 3.61 -7.63 29.45
N ILE A 412 2.44 -8.08 29.92
CA ILE A 412 1.48 -7.26 30.69
C ILE A 412 2.14 -6.80 31.99
N GLY A 413 2.13 -5.49 32.22
CA GLY A 413 2.75 -4.87 33.38
C GLY A 413 2.25 -5.45 34.71
N SER A 414 3.19 -5.70 35.62
CA SER A 414 2.92 -5.56 37.05
C SER A 414 4.07 -4.82 37.71
N GLU A 415 3.68 -3.70 38.32
CA GLU A 415 4.32 -2.95 39.39
C GLU A 415 5.85 -2.78 39.37
N GLN A 416 6.33 -1.58 39.03
CA GLN A 416 7.41 -0.95 39.80
C GLN A 416 7.25 0.57 39.97
N THR A 417 7.58 0.98 41.19
CA THR A 417 7.58 2.30 41.83
C THR A 417 8.52 3.34 41.19
N PRO A 418 8.31 4.65 41.46
CA PRO A 418 8.68 5.74 40.57
C PRO A 418 10.09 6.31 40.80
N PRO A 419 10.77 6.75 39.72
CA PRO A 419 11.70 7.87 39.77
C PRO A 419 11.15 9.06 38.97
N THR A 420 10.95 10.17 39.69
CA THR A 420 10.94 11.58 39.30
C THR A 420 10.42 11.95 37.90
N ALA A 421 9.16 12.39 37.88
CA ALA A 421 8.38 13.06 36.84
C ALA A 421 9.14 13.55 35.58
N LEU A 422 8.91 12.84 34.47
CA LEU A 422 8.76 13.47 33.15
C LEU A 422 7.32 14.02 33.04
N PRO A 423 7.08 15.07 32.23
CA PRO A 423 5.81 15.76 32.18
C PRO A 423 4.69 14.82 31.67
N PRO A 424 3.42 15.08 32.05
CA PRO A 424 2.31 14.21 31.68
C PRO A 424 2.19 14.05 30.16
N PRO A 425 1.68 12.90 29.67
CA PRO A 425 1.39 12.72 28.24
C PRO A 425 0.41 13.80 27.77
N PRO A 426 0.52 14.29 26.52
CA PRO A 426 -0.40 15.28 25.99
C PRO A 426 -1.82 14.69 26.03
N ALA A 427 -2.79 15.52 26.40
CA ALA A 427 -4.20 15.18 26.21
C ALA A 427 -4.46 14.76 24.75
N PRO A 428 -5.54 14.01 24.45
CA PRO A 428 -5.99 13.80 23.07
C PRO A 428 -5.96 15.16 22.36
N LEU A 429 -5.12 15.28 21.33
CA LEU A 429 -4.95 16.56 20.65
C LEU A 429 -6.29 16.89 20.02
N ASP A 430 -6.91 17.96 20.52
CA ASP A 430 -8.01 18.62 19.83
C ASP A 430 -7.56 18.82 18.37
N PRO A 431 -8.26 18.28 17.37
CA PRO A 431 -7.93 18.49 15.97
C PRO A 431 -7.80 19.98 15.58
N ALA A 432 -8.48 20.89 16.29
CA ALA A 432 -8.27 22.33 16.16
C ALA A 432 -6.92 22.80 16.75
N ALA A 433 -6.37 22.08 17.74
CA ALA A 433 -5.02 22.27 18.28
C ALA A 433 -3.91 21.65 17.40
N VAL A 434 -4.16 20.50 16.76
CA VAL A 434 -3.24 19.83 15.78
C VAL A 434 -2.87 20.77 14.62
N LEU A 435 -3.81 21.63 14.23
CA LEU A 435 -3.68 22.55 13.09
C LEU A 435 -3.58 24.03 13.53
N SER A 436 -3.50 24.30 14.83
CA SER A 436 -3.34 25.66 15.36
C SER A 436 -2.04 26.29 14.87
N GLY A 437 -2.15 27.32 14.02
CA GLY A 437 -0.99 28.00 13.43
C GLY A 437 -0.46 27.38 12.13
N LYS A 438 -1.09 26.30 11.63
CA LYS A 438 -0.70 25.61 10.39
C LYS A 438 -1.52 26.07 9.18
N ARG A 439 -0.96 25.86 7.99
CA ARG A 439 -1.60 26.24 6.73
C ARG A 439 -2.47 25.10 6.22
N LEU A 440 -3.71 25.42 5.86
CA LEU A 440 -4.61 24.54 5.12
C LEU A 440 -4.86 25.24 3.80
N VAL A 441 -4.32 24.68 2.73
CA VAL A 441 -4.29 25.31 1.42
C VAL A 441 -5.20 24.53 0.47
N ALA A 442 -6.21 25.20 -0.08
CA ALA A 442 -7.08 24.63 -1.11
C ALA A 442 -6.56 24.98 -2.50
N TYR A 443 -6.46 24.02 -3.40
CA TYR A 443 -6.24 24.32 -4.81
C TYR A 443 -7.54 24.68 -5.52
N VAL A 444 -7.66 25.88 -6.08
CA VAL A 444 -8.88 26.40 -6.72
C VAL A 444 -8.70 26.52 -8.24
N PRO A 445 -9.23 25.58 -9.03
CA PRO A 445 -9.18 25.65 -10.49
C PRO A 445 -10.10 26.74 -11.03
N ASN A 446 -9.56 27.74 -11.74
CA ASN A 446 -10.35 28.85 -12.28
C ASN A 446 -11.23 28.49 -13.49
N TRP A 447 -11.08 27.31 -14.07
CA TRP A 447 -11.91 26.81 -15.18
C TRP A 447 -13.12 25.97 -14.71
N LYS A 448 -13.28 25.75 -13.40
CA LYS A 448 -14.42 25.03 -12.81
C LYS A 448 -15.35 25.99 -12.07
N GLU A 449 -16.47 25.46 -11.57
CA GLU A 449 -17.33 26.21 -10.65
C GLU A 449 -16.57 26.61 -9.39
N CYS A 450 -16.91 27.76 -8.82
CA CYS A 450 -16.29 28.18 -7.56
C CYS A 450 -16.73 27.28 -6.40
N PRO A 451 -15.80 26.88 -5.52
CA PRO A 451 -16.16 26.29 -4.23
C PRO A 451 -17.08 27.22 -3.44
N SER A 452 -17.96 26.66 -2.61
CA SER A 452 -18.87 27.48 -1.78
C SER A 452 -18.11 28.18 -0.65
N ALA A 453 -18.66 29.30 -0.15
CA ALA A 453 -18.11 29.97 1.03
C ALA A 453 -18.03 29.03 2.25
N GLU A 454 -19.04 28.16 2.42
CA GLU A 454 -19.08 27.13 3.47
C GLU A 454 -17.94 26.11 3.32
N GLN A 455 -17.55 25.78 2.09
CA GLN A 455 -16.41 24.90 1.85
C GLN A 455 -15.07 25.58 2.16
N LEU A 456 -14.94 26.86 1.78
CA LEU A 456 -13.68 27.59 1.86
C LEU A 456 -13.38 28.13 3.26
N GLN A 457 -14.38 28.35 4.11
CA GLN A 457 -14.19 28.84 5.49
C GLN A 457 -13.30 27.93 6.36
N HIS A 458 -13.10 26.66 5.94
CA HIS A 458 -12.25 25.70 6.65
C HIS A 458 -10.76 25.89 6.32
N TYR A 459 -10.42 26.50 5.19
CA TYR A 459 -9.04 26.72 4.74
C TYR A 459 -8.45 28.02 5.29
N THR A 460 -7.12 28.11 5.32
CA THR A 460 -6.42 29.37 5.64
C THR A 460 -5.90 30.06 4.40
N HIS A 461 -5.62 29.30 3.34
CA HIS A 461 -5.16 29.82 2.06
C HIS A 461 -5.89 29.13 0.90
N ALA A 462 -6.00 29.83 -0.22
CA ALA A 462 -6.42 29.30 -1.50
C ALA A 462 -5.32 29.57 -2.53
N LEU A 463 -4.86 28.51 -3.19
CA LEU A 463 -3.96 28.57 -4.32
C LEU A 463 -4.79 28.57 -5.61
N VAL A 464 -4.80 29.69 -6.33
CA VAL A 464 -5.68 29.92 -7.47
C VAL A 464 -4.94 29.65 -8.78
N ALA A 465 -5.47 28.70 -9.55
CA ALA A 465 -5.04 28.36 -10.89
C ALA A 465 -5.52 29.39 -11.93
N PHE A 466 -4.96 29.46 -13.12
CA PHE A 466 -3.51 29.60 -13.30
C PHE A 466 -3.26 30.91 -14.05
N ALA A 467 -2.17 31.59 -13.69
CA ALA A 467 -1.47 32.47 -14.60
C ALA A 467 -0.62 31.61 -15.55
N VAL A 468 -0.77 31.84 -16.85
CA VAL A 468 -0.07 31.10 -17.91
C VAL A 468 0.35 32.04 -19.03
N THR A 469 1.28 31.61 -19.88
CA THR A 469 1.76 32.44 -21.01
C THR A 469 1.14 32.10 -22.36
N TYR A 470 0.35 31.03 -22.44
CA TYR A 470 -0.35 30.65 -23.67
C TYR A 470 -1.76 31.26 -23.74
N PRO A 471 -2.23 31.74 -24.90
CA PRO A 471 -3.55 32.37 -25.04
C PRO A 471 -4.72 31.37 -24.97
N ALA A 472 -4.50 30.11 -25.31
CA ALA A 472 -5.53 29.06 -25.24
C ALA A 472 -4.88 27.70 -25.03
N TRP A 473 -5.44 26.90 -24.11
CA TRP A 473 -5.00 25.53 -23.88
C TRP A 473 -5.24 24.65 -25.10
N ARG A 474 -4.31 23.73 -25.40
CA ARG A 474 -4.43 22.77 -26.49
C ARG A 474 -4.42 21.32 -25.98
N PRO A 475 -5.13 20.40 -26.67
CA PRO A 475 -5.12 18.98 -26.31
C PRO A 475 -3.73 18.35 -26.37
N ALA A 476 -3.56 17.25 -25.63
CA ALA A 476 -2.34 16.45 -25.60
C ALA A 476 -1.84 16.09 -27.02
N GLY A 477 -0.53 16.19 -27.23
CA GLY A 477 0.12 16.00 -28.53
C GLY A 477 0.18 17.26 -29.41
N GLN A 478 -0.14 18.42 -28.86
CA GLN A 478 0.08 19.73 -29.49
C GLN A 478 0.72 20.69 -28.49
N ASP A 479 1.75 21.41 -28.94
CA ASP A 479 2.40 22.43 -28.12
C ASP A 479 1.44 23.61 -27.92
N THR A 480 1.02 23.83 -26.68
CA THR A 480 0.10 24.88 -26.27
C THR A 480 0.65 26.29 -26.57
N CYS A 481 1.98 26.43 -26.65
CA CYS A 481 2.65 27.70 -26.95
C CYS A 481 3.08 27.87 -28.40
N GLU A 482 2.72 26.95 -29.29
CA GLU A 482 3.14 27.01 -30.70
C GLU A 482 2.77 28.34 -31.37
N THR A 483 1.57 28.87 -31.07
CA THR A 483 1.01 30.09 -31.67
C THR A 483 1.38 31.38 -30.96
N ASP A 484 1.97 31.31 -29.75
CA ASP A 484 2.44 32.49 -29.02
C ASP A 484 3.71 32.17 -28.24
N ARG A 485 4.83 32.70 -28.75
CA ARG A 485 6.18 32.53 -28.18
C ARG A 485 6.69 33.80 -27.49
N THR A 486 5.78 34.73 -27.19
CA THR A 486 6.16 36.03 -26.64
C THR A 486 6.48 35.97 -25.15
N CYS A 487 6.01 34.94 -24.43
CA CYS A 487 6.01 34.89 -22.95
C CYS A 487 5.21 36.05 -22.33
N THR A 488 4.05 36.33 -22.92
CA THR A 488 3.08 37.28 -22.36
C THR A 488 2.16 36.54 -21.40
N VAL A 489 2.07 36.98 -20.15
CA VAL A 489 1.15 36.39 -19.17
C VAL A 489 -0.28 36.77 -19.55
N GLN A 490 -1.15 35.78 -19.70
CA GLN A 490 -2.53 35.99 -20.07
C GLN A 490 -3.37 36.50 -18.89
N GLY A 491 -4.53 37.08 -19.22
CA GLY A 491 -5.53 37.43 -18.21
C GLY A 491 -5.99 36.20 -17.44
N VAL A 492 -5.95 36.27 -16.11
CA VAL A 492 -6.36 35.17 -15.23
C VAL A 492 -7.85 35.32 -14.92
N PRO A 493 -8.72 34.40 -15.37
CA PRO A 493 -10.12 34.39 -14.94
C PRO A 493 -10.23 33.89 -13.50
N GLY A 494 -11.34 34.21 -12.83
CA GLY A 494 -11.78 33.52 -11.63
C GLY A 494 -12.68 32.33 -11.97
N CYS A 495 -12.87 31.43 -11.01
CA CYS A 495 -13.80 30.30 -11.13
C CYS A 495 -15.25 30.77 -11.39
N GLY A 496 -16.08 29.87 -11.92
CA GLY A 496 -17.52 30.11 -12.09
C GLY A 496 -17.90 31.33 -12.91
N GLY A 497 -17.00 31.81 -13.79
CA GLY A 497 -17.20 33.00 -14.63
C GLY A 497 -16.95 34.34 -13.94
N LYS A 498 -16.40 34.34 -12.72
CA LYS A 498 -16.00 35.57 -12.01
C LYS A 498 -14.72 36.15 -12.62
N SER A 499 -14.51 37.45 -12.43
CA SER A 499 -13.18 38.04 -12.56
C SER A 499 -12.27 37.57 -11.42
N LEU A 500 -10.95 37.63 -11.63
CA LEU A 500 -9.99 37.31 -10.57
C LEU A 500 -10.18 38.22 -9.34
N VAL A 501 -10.47 39.51 -9.54
CA VAL A 501 -10.72 40.46 -8.45
C VAL A 501 -11.93 40.05 -7.61
N GLU A 502 -13.05 39.67 -8.25
CA GLU A 502 -14.25 39.21 -7.54
C GLU A 502 -13.97 37.95 -6.72
N MET A 503 -13.29 36.96 -7.31
CA MET A 503 -12.94 35.73 -6.62
C MET A 503 -11.98 35.97 -5.45
N VAL A 504 -10.96 36.81 -5.62
CA VAL A 504 -10.04 37.19 -4.54
C VAL A 504 -10.80 37.86 -3.41
N GLY A 505 -11.67 38.83 -3.73
CA GLY A 505 -12.50 39.51 -2.74
C GLY A 505 -13.43 38.56 -1.98
N ASP A 506 -14.07 37.61 -2.66
CA ASP A 506 -14.95 36.62 -2.04
C ASP A 506 -14.18 35.72 -1.05
N LEU A 507 -13.00 35.23 -1.44
CA LEU A 507 -12.14 34.39 -0.58
C LEU A 507 -11.63 35.16 0.64
N GLN A 508 -11.15 36.39 0.44
CA GLN A 508 -10.68 37.24 1.53
C GLN A 508 -11.81 37.62 2.49
N SER A 509 -13.06 37.74 2.02
CA SER A 509 -14.22 38.07 2.86
C SER A 509 -14.52 37.02 3.93
N VAL A 510 -14.11 35.76 3.70
CA VAL A 510 -14.21 34.66 4.68
C VAL A 510 -12.87 34.39 5.40
N GLY A 511 -11.90 35.29 5.26
CA GLY A 511 -10.61 35.24 5.95
C GLY A 511 -9.58 34.29 5.32
N VAL A 512 -9.76 33.90 4.06
CA VAL A 512 -8.80 33.06 3.32
C VAL A 512 -7.81 33.96 2.57
N LYS A 513 -6.51 33.71 2.76
CA LYS A 513 -5.46 34.37 1.96
C LYS A 513 -5.39 33.75 0.56
N VAL A 514 -5.21 34.58 -0.46
CA VAL A 514 -5.22 34.11 -1.86
C VAL A 514 -3.83 34.20 -2.47
N ILE A 515 -3.32 33.07 -2.96
CA ILE A 515 -2.03 32.97 -3.64
C ILE A 515 -2.31 32.64 -5.10
N LEU A 516 -1.76 33.41 -6.04
CA LEU A 516 -1.93 33.15 -7.46
C LEU A 516 -0.88 32.15 -7.96
N SER A 517 -1.30 31.05 -8.56
CA SER A 517 -0.39 30.03 -9.13
C SER A 517 0.03 30.39 -10.55
N PHE A 518 1.34 30.43 -10.81
CA PHE A 518 1.91 30.63 -12.14
C PHE A 518 2.64 29.37 -12.61
N GLY A 519 2.23 28.82 -13.76
CA GLY A 519 2.87 27.64 -14.36
C GLY A 519 1.95 26.44 -14.56
N GLY A 520 2.40 25.29 -14.08
CA GLY A 520 1.75 23.98 -14.17
C GLY A 520 2.03 23.23 -15.47
N ALA A 521 1.61 21.96 -15.52
CA ALA A 521 1.90 21.00 -16.58
C ALA A 521 1.52 21.49 -18.00
N SER A 522 0.51 22.36 -18.11
CA SER A 522 0.09 22.98 -19.37
C SER A 522 1.11 23.95 -19.98
N MET A 523 2.07 24.45 -19.21
CA MET A 523 3.20 25.25 -19.72
C MET A 523 4.40 24.38 -20.13
N GLY A 524 4.32 23.07 -19.91
CA GLY A 524 5.41 22.12 -20.12
C GLY A 524 5.89 21.54 -18.80
N GLY A 525 6.26 20.26 -18.84
CA GLY A 525 6.88 19.60 -17.70
C GLY A 525 7.63 18.34 -18.06
N VAL A 526 8.34 17.79 -17.07
CA VAL A 526 9.22 16.63 -17.19
C VAL A 526 8.52 15.30 -17.51
N TRP A 527 7.19 15.29 -17.57
CA TRP A 527 6.35 14.15 -17.99
C TRP A 527 6.41 13.88 -19.49
N GLU A 528 6.74 14.90 -20.28
CA GLU A 528 6.90 14.78 -21.73
C GLU A 528 8.39 14.66 -22.05
N ALA A 529 8.77 14.00 -23.16
CA ALA A 529 10.17 13.99 -23.55
C ALA A 529 10.54 15.31 -24.23
N LYS A 530 11.71 15.85 -23.85
CA LYS A 530 12.16 17.16 -24.32
C LYS A 530 12.30 17.18 -25.83
N GLY A 531 11.55 18.05 -26.50
CA GLY A 531 11.61 18.21 -27.95
C GLY A 531 10.77 17.23 -28.76
N ASP A 532 9.97 16.38 -28.09
CA ASP A 532 8.97 15.57 -28.80
C ASP A 532 7.93 16.47 -29.49
N PRO A 533 7.53 16.15 -30.73
CA PRO A 533 6.48 16.90 -31.43
C PRO A 533 5.20 16.92 -30.60
N GLY A 534 4.77 18.13 -30.23
CA GLY A 534 3.54 18.32 -29.46
C GLY A 534 3.72 18.37 -27.94
N SER A 535 4.96 18.36 -27.44
CA SER A 535 5.25 18.69 -26.03
C SER A 535 5.08 20.19 -25.78
N ASN A 536 4.55 20.56 -24.61
CA ASN A 536 4.35 21.96 -24.24
C ASN A 536 5.70 22.62 -23.94
N SER A 537 6.04 23.67 -24.69
CA SER A 537 7.37 24.30 -24.63
C SER A 537 7.37 25.74 -24.09
N CYS A 538 6.29 26.14 -23.41
CA CYS A 538 6.06 27.53 -23.02
C CYS A 538 7.20 28.15 -22.20
N TRP A 539 7.83 27.37 -21.32
CA TRP A 539 8.97 27.80 -20.52
C TRP A 539 10.19 28.22 -21.37
N GLU A 540 10.44 27.56 -22.51
CA GLU A 540 11.57 27.88 -23.41
C GLU A 540 11.48 29.31 -23.94
N HIS A 541 10.26 29.84 -24.09
CA HIS A 541 10.02 31.18 -24.63
C HIS A 541 10.17 32.29 -23.60
N CYS A 542 10.39 31.92 -22.33
CA CYS A 542 10.50 32.81 -21.18
C CYS A 542 11.93 32.93 -20.63
N LEU A 543 12.85 32.03 -20.98
CA LEU A 543 14.18 31.91 -20.34
C LEU A 543 15.00 33.21 -20.38
N ASP A 544 14.87 33.99 -21.44
CA ASP A 544 15.57 35.26 -21.66
C ASP A 544 14.76 36.51 -21.29
N LYS A 545 13.60 36.34 -20.65
CA LYS A 545 12.62 37.41 -20.38
C LYS A 545 12.18 37.52 -18.93
N VAL A 546 13.03 37.10 -17.99
CA VAL A 546 12.72 37.09 -16.55
C VAL A 546 12.16 38.42 -16.04
N ASP A 547 12.80 39.56 -16.36
CA ASP A 547 12.36 40.88 -15.88
C ASP A 547 10.95 41.25 -16.36
N ALA A 548 10.66 40.98 -17.63
CA ALA A 548 9.35 41.21 -18.22
C ALA A 548 8.29 40.27 -17.61
N LEU A 549 8.64 39.01 -17.36
CA LEU A 549 7.76 38.05 -16.73
C LEU A 549 7.44 38.43 -15.28
N VAL A 550 8.46 38.76 -14.48
CA VAL A 550 8.33 39.26 -13.10
C VAL A 550 7.41 40.48 -13.04
N SER A 551 7.61 41.44 -13.95
CA SER A 551 6.81 42.67 -14.00
C SER A 551 5.33 42.39 -14.28
N GLN A 552 5.04 41.48 -15.22
CA GLN A 552 3.68 41.08 -15.56
C GLN A 552 2.98 40.36 -14.40
N LEU A 553 3.66 39.39 -13.78
CA LEU A 553 3.13 38.62 -12.65
C LEU A 553 2.86 39.51 -11.44
N ALA A 554 3.81 40.39 -11.09
CA ALA A 554 3.64 41.34 -9.99
C ALA A 554 2.46 42.30 -10.26
N ALA A 555 2.30 42.77 -11.50
CA ALA A 555 1.17 43.63 -11.86
C ALA A 555 -0.18 42.91 -11.68
N ILE A 556 -0.28 41.62 -12.03
CA ILE A 556 -1.51 40.84 -11.85
C ILE A 556 -1.83 40.63 -10.36
N VAL A 557 -0.83 40.28 -9.54
CA VAL A 557 -1.00 40.13 -8.08
C VAL A 557 -1.50 41.44 -7.46
N LEU A 558 -0.86 42.56 -7.79
CA LEU A 558 -1.24 43.89 -7.28
C LEU A 558 -2.62 44.33 -7.76
N ALA A 559 -2.97 44.08 -9.03
CA ALA A 559 -4.25 44.48 -9.60
C ALA A 559 -5.42 43.62 -9.09
N SER A 560 -5.17 42.34 -8.79
CA SER A 560 -6.18 41.43 -8.26
C SER A 560 -6.43 41.59 -6.77
N GLY A 561 -5.46 42.13 -6.02
CA GLY A 561 -5.49 42.20 -4.56
C GLY A 561 -5.09 40.88 -3.88
N ALA A 562 -4.50 39.94 -4.62
CA ALA A 562 -4.03 38.66 -4.06
C ALA A 562 -2.93 38.88 -3.02
N ASP A 563 -2.85 37.97 -2.05
CA ASP A 563 -1.90 38.00 -0.94
C ASP A 563 -0.51 37.46 -1.31
N GLY A 564 -0.35 36.86 -2.49
CA GLY A 564 0.92 36.32 -2.93
C GLY A 564 0.90 35.62 -4.28
N ILE A 565 2.03 35.01 -4.61
CA ILE A 565 2.26 34.26 -5.84
C ILE A 565 2.97 32.93 -5.54
N ASP A 566 2.60 31.91 -6.30
CA ASP A 566 3.23 30.60 -6.31
C ASP A 566 3.89 30.34 -7.66
N VAL A 567 5.07 29.71 -7.63
CA VAL A 567 5.79 29.24 -8.81
C VAL A 567 5.59 27.73 -8.94
N ASP A 568 4.67 27.34 -9.81
CA ASP A 568 4.36 25.95 -10.16
C ASP A 568 5.22 25.51 -11.37
N TYR A 569 6.53 25.47 -11.14
CA TYR A 569 7.52 25.14 -12.18
C TYR A 569 7.75 23.63 -12.23
N GLU A 570 7.26 22.96 -13.26
CA GLU A 570 7.32 21.49 -13.40
C GLU A 570 8.25 21.05 -14.54
N TYR A 571 9.09 21.98 -15.04
CA TYR A 571 9.91 21.82 -16.24
C TYR A 571 11.35 21.38 -15.93
N TYR A 572 12.12 21.01 -16.96
CA TYR A 572 13.46 20.47 -16.80
C TYR A 572 14.41 21.44 -16.07
N LEU A 573 15.37 20.86 -15.34
CA LEU A 573 16.46 21.56 -14.65
C LEU A 573 17.84 20.95 -14.97
N ASP A 574 17.92 20.10 -15.99
CA ASP A 574 19.13 19.39 -16.44
C ASP A 574 20.22 20.34 -16.95
N GLU A 575 19.83 21.44 -17.60
CA GLU A 575 20.75 22.48 -18.09
C GLU A 575 20.82 23.72 -17.19
N ALA A 576 21.98 24.40 -17.20
CA ALA A 576 22.23 25.58 -16.38
C ALA A 576 21.23 26.72 -16.63
N LYS A 577 20.84 26.95 -17.89
CA LYS A 577 19.88 28.00 -18.28
C LYS A 577 18.53 27.88 -17.56
N TYR A 578 18.07 26.66 -17.26
CA TYR A 578 16.80 26.46 -16.56
C TYR A 578 16.93 26.74 -15.06
N ARG A 579 18.05 26.31 -14.46
CA ARG A 579 18.36 26.58 -13.04
C ARG A 579 18.55 28.07 -12.80
N GLU A 580 19.27 28.74 -13.69
CA GLU A 580 19.46 30.19 -13.67
C GLU A 580 18.13 30.94 -13.85
N PHE A 581 17.28 30.50 -14.77
CA PHE A 581 15.94 31.06 -14.98
C PHE A 581 15.08 30.96 -13.72
N LEU A 582 14.93 29.77 -13.13
CA LEU A 582 14.08 29.57 -11.95
C LEU A 582 14.60 30.37 -10.75
N ALA A 583 15.91 30.41 -10.55
CA ALA A 583 16.52 31.22 -9.49
C ALA A 583 16.29 32.73 -9.72
N ALA A 584 16.47 33.22 -10.96
CA ALA A 584 16.24 34.61 -11.31
C ALA A 584 14.76 35.00 -11.18
N LEU A 585 13.84 34.14 -11.59
CA LEU A 585 12.39 34.34 -11.43
C LEU A 585 12.02 34.48 -9.96
N THR A 586 12.48 33.57 -9.10
CA THR A 586 12.19 33.57 -7.66
C THR A 586 12.67 34.85 -6.98
N SER A 587 13.93 35.22 -7.21
CA SER A 587 14.53 36.44 -6.63
C SER A 587 13.92 37.72 -7.18
N GLY A 588 13.59 37.75 -8.47
CA GLY A 588 12.88 38.84 -9.12
C GLY A 588 11.48 39.04 -8.54
N LEU A 589 10.71 37.97 -8.38
CA LEU A 589 9.38 38.00 -7.78
C LEU A 589 9.44 38.48 -6.32
N ARG A 590 10.39 38.00 -5.51
CA ARG A 590 10.57 38.50 -4.14
C ARG A 590 10.89 40.00 -4.11
N THR A 591 11.67 40.49 -5.06
CA THR A 591 12.02 41.92 -5.17
C THR A 591 10.80 42.76 -5.57
N ALA A 592 10.02 42.29 -6.54
CA ALA A 592 8.83 42.99 -7.03
C ALA A 592 7.65 42.93 -6.04
N LEU A 593 7.57 41.85 -5.26
CA LEU A 593 6.54 41.57 -4.25
C LEU A 593 7.20 41.31 -2.89
N PRO A 594 7.72 42.36 -2.22
CA PRO A 594 8.32 42.20 -0.90
C PRO A 594 7.27 41.80 0.15
N SER A 595 7.72 41.30 1.30
CA SER A 595 6.84 41.03 2.45
C SER A 595 5.93 42.26 2.72
N PRO A 596 4.60 42.07 2.91
CA PRO A 596 3.93 40.85 3.35
C PRO A 596 3.42 39.90 2.25
N PHE A 597 3.72 40.15 0.97
CA PHE A 597 3.30 39.23 -0.09
C PHE A 597 3.95 37.85 0.07
N LEU A 598 3.14 36.80 -0.03
CA LEU A 598 3.60 35.42 0.04
C LEU A 598 4.29 35.03 -1.28
N LEU A 599 5.46 34.39 -1.19
CA LEU A 599 6.11 33.73 -2.33
C LEU A 599 6.28 32.24 -2.00
N THR A 600 5.64 31.39 -2.79
CA THR A 600 5.62 29.94 -2.60
C THR A 600 6.04 29.21 -3.87
N HIS A 601 6.34 27.92 -3.73
CA HIS A 601 6.55 27.02 -4.86
C HIS A 601 5.77 25.71 -4.62
N ALA A 602 5.29 25.08 -5.69
CA ALA A 602 4.64 23.77 -5.67
C ALA A 602 5.44 22.68 -6.42
N PRO A 603 6.67 22.33 -6.01
CA PRO A 603 7.49 21.34 -6.71
C PRO A 603 6.99 19.91 -6.53
N MET A 604 7.28 19.02 -7.48
CA MET A 604 7.02 17.58 -7.32
C MET A 604 8.01 16.91 -6.36
N ASP A 605 7.60 15.83 -5.68
CA ASP A 605 8.49 15.08 -4.79
C ASP A 605 9.79 14.57 -5.44
N PRO A 606 9.85 14.16 -6.73
CA PRO A 606 11.11 13.72 -7.33
C PRO A 606 12.17 14.79 -7.44
N ASP A 607 11.78 16.07 -7.48
CA ASP A 607 12.67 17.21 -7.67
C ASP A 607 13.27 17.72 -6.35
N LEU A 608 12.91 17.09 -5.24
CA LEU A 608 13.15 17.59 -3.89
C LEU A 608 14.05 16.66 -3.06
N CYS A 609 14.79 15.79 -3.73
CA CYS A 609 15.62 14.78 -3.09
C CYS A 609 16.88 14.47 -3.88
N THR A 610 17.78 13.73 -3.23
CA THR A 610 19.01 13.22 -3.82
C THR A 610 18.87 11.73 -4.13
N THR A 611 19.74 11.21 -5.00
CA THR A 611 19.72 9.79 -5.40
C THR A 611 19.96 8.82 -4.24
N SER A 612 20.42 9.30 -3.08
CA SER A 612 20.49 8.50 -1.84
C SER A 612 19.12 8.19 -1.23
N ILE A 613 18.08 8.93 -1.58
CA ILE A 613 16.70 8.68 -1.14
C ILE A 613 15.96 7.79 -2.15
N HIS A 614 16.11 8.04 -3.45
CA HIS A 614 15.53 7.24 -4.52
C HIS A 614 16.27 7.46 -5.85
N PRO A 615 16.49 6.44 -6.71
CA PRO A 615 17.23 6.59 -7.97
C PRO A 615 16.60 7.56 -8.97
N GLY A 616 15.29 7.82 -8.86
CA GLY A 616 14.57 8.80 -9.68
C GLY A 616 14.67 10.25 -9.18
N CYS A 617 15.39 10.50 -8.09
CA CYS A 617 15.58 11.84 -7.52
C CYS A 617 16.39 12.77 -8.40
N ARG A 618 15.95 14.02 -8.50
CA ARG A 618 16.59 15.15 -9.16
C ARG A 618 16.82 16.23 -8.12
N GLU A 619 18.08 16.56 -7.84
CA GLU A 619 18.44 17.43 -6.73
C GLU A 619 18.49 18.92 -7.10
N GLU A 620 18.29 19.26 -8.37
CA GLU A 620 18.50 20.62 -8.88
C GLU A 620 17.49 21.62 -8.30
N TYR A 621 16.23 21.23 -8.15
CA TYR A 621 15.22 22.10 -7.54
C TYR A 621 15.50 22.25 -6.03
N LEU A 622 15.78 21.14 -5.34
CA LEU A 622 16.20 21.16 -3.93
C LEU A 622 17.35 22.15 -3.67
N ASN A 623 18.36 22.15 -4.54
CA ASN A 623 19.51 23.05 -4.44
C ASN A 623 19.14 24.53 -4.64
N ILE A 624 18.22 24.83 -5.56
CA ILE A 624 17.70 26.19 -5.78
C ILE A 624 16.93 26.66 -4.53
N LEU A 625 16.06 25.81 -3.97
CA LEU A 625 15.31 26.13 -2.74
C LEU A 625 16.26 26.40 -1.57
N ALA A 626 17.29 25.58 -1.38
CA ALA A 626 18.30 25.78 -0.34
C ALA A 626 19.00 27.14 -0.48
N GLY A 627 19.39 27.49 -1.71
CA GLY A 627 20.04 28.78 -2.03
C GLY A 627 19.12 30.00 -1.93
N GLN A 628 17.80 29.81 -1.89
CA GLN A 628 16.80 30.88 -1.88
C GLN A 628 15.84 30.80 -0.69
N SER A 629 16.20 30.02 0.32
CA SER A 629 15.36 29.67 1.46
C SER A 629 14.84 30.87 2.26
N GLU A 630 15.60 31.96 2.32
CA GLU A 630 15.16 33.22 2.97
C GLU A 630 14.12 33.99 2.15
N MET A 631 14.10 33.81 0.83
CA MET A 631 13.16 34.48 -0.07
C MET A 631 11.82 33.75 -0.17
N ILE A 632 11.74 32.46 0.19
CA ILE A 632 10.54 31.63 0.04
C ILE A 632 9.83 31.52 1.39
N ASP A 633 8.53 31.79 1.43
CA ASP A 633 7.73 31.73 2.66
C ASP A 633 7.42 30.30 3.05
N PHE A 634 6.97 29.49 2.10
CA PHE A 634 6.79 28.05 2.23
C PHE A 634 6.68 27.39 0.85
N ILE A 635 6.82 26.07 0.81
CA ILE A 635 6.60 25.26 -0.38
C ILE A 635 5.50 24.23 -0.13
N MET A 636 4.92 23.73 -1.22
CA MET A 636 3.88 22.71 -1.22
C MET A 636 4.33 21.52 -2.06
N PRO A 637 5.19 20.61 -1.53
CA PRO A 637 5.61 19.42 -2.27
C PRO A 637 4.40 18.60 -2.70
N GLN A 638 4.33 18.30 -3.99
CA GLN A 638 3.27 17.49 -4.56
C GLN A 638 3.58 16.00 -4.33
N TYR A 639 3.24 15.45 -3.15
CA TYR A 639 3.43 14.03 -2.81
C TYR A 639 2.47 13.08 -3.54
N TYR A 640 2.06 13.46 -4.75
CA TYR A 640 1.13 12.75 -5.63
C TYR A 640 1.58 12.75 -7.09
N ASN A 641 2.70 13.41 -7.42
CA ASN A 641 3.23 13.53 -8.79
C ASN A 641 4.63 12.90 -8.96
N GLY A 642 5.01 12.01 -8.04
CA GLY A 642 6.26 11.26 -8.08
C GLY A 642 6.09 9.80 -7.67
N TRP A 643 6.82 9.37 -6.64
CA TRP A 643 6.74 7.98 -6.12
C TRP A 643 6.40 7.93 -4.64
N GLN A 644 6.44 9.05 -3.94
CA GLN A 644 6.00 9.08 -2.56
C GLN A 644 4.51 8.73 -2.53
N ARG A 645 4.14 7.77 -1.68
CA ARG A 645 2.77 7.33 -1.48
C ARG A 645 2.43 7.46 -0.01
N PRO A 646 2.15 8.66 0.50
CA PRO A 646 2.05 8.91 1.94
C PRO A 646 1.00 8.04 2.64
N SER A 647 -0.08 7.66 1.95
CA SER A 647 -1.11 6.77 2.47
C SER A 647 -0.59 5.35 2.71
N THR A 648 0.24 4.79 1.83
CA THR A 648 0.74 3.40 1.94
C THR A 648 2.19 3.30 2.43
N ASN A 649 2.93 4.41 2.42
CA ASN A 649 4.33 4.53 2.82
C ASN A 649 4.58 5.89 3.50
N PHE A 650 3.98 6.06 4.68
CA PHE A 650 4.17 7.28 5.47
C PHE A 650 5.63 7.47 5.90
N THR A 651 6.35 6.39 6.25
CA THR A 651 7.75 6.46 6.67
C THR A 651 8.66 7.04 5.58
N GLY A 652 8.51 6.60 4.33
CA GLY A 652 9.26 7.15 3.19
C GLY A 652 8.91 8.62 2.93
N ALA A 653 7.64 8.98 3.04
CA ALA A 653 7.21 10.37 2.90
C ALA A 653 7.72 11.25 4.05
N LEU A 654 7.77 10.74 5.28
CA LEU A 654 8.33 11.43 6.45
C LEU A 654 9.84 11.60 6.34
N GLN A 655 10.56 10.58 5.86
CA GLN A 655 12.00 10.66 5.59
C GLN A 655 12.28 11.73 4.54
N HIS A 656 11.53 11.72 3.45
CA HIS A 656 11.63 12.72 2.40
C HIS A 656 11.33 14.13 2.94
N PHE A 657 10.21 14.30 3.65
CA PHE A 657 9.82 15.56 4.27
C PHE A 657 10.91 16.11 5.20
N SER A 658 11.46 15.25 6.06
CA SER A 658 12.48 15.64 7.04
C SER A 658 13.80 16.01 6.36
N ALA A 659 14.22 15.24 5.35
CA ALA A 659 15.41 15.53 4.55
C ALA A 659 15.25 16.86 3.79
N LEU A 660 14.08 17.11 3.21
CA LEU A 660 13.74 18.35 2.52
C LEU A 660 13.76 19.55 3.48
N ALA A 661 13.09 19.47 4.63
CA ALA A 661 13.08 20.55 5.63
C ALA A 661 14.50 20.87 6.13
N SER A 662 15.31 19.83 6.38
CA SER A 662 16.70 20.01 6.79
C SER A 662 17.56 20.64 5.70
N THR A 663 17.45 20.16 4.46
CA THR A 663 18.38 20.52 3.38
C THR A 663 18.00 21.85 2.74
N ALA A 664 16.72 22.09 2.47
CA ALA A 664 16.24 23.32 1.85
C ALA A 664 16.06 24.47 2.84
N PHE A 665 15.68 24.20 4.09
CA PHE A 665 15.27 25.25 5.04
C PHE A 665 16.01 25.21 6.37
N GLY A 666 17.16 24.55 6.44
CA GLY A 666 17.98 24.51 7.66
C GLY A 666 17.27 23.90 8.87
N GLY A 667 16.29 23.02 8.64
CA GLY A 667 15.46 22.38 9.67
C GLY A 667 14.14 23.09 9.96
N ASP A 668 13.82 24.21 9.30
CA ASP A 668 12.53 24.88 9.45
C ASP A 668 11.41 24.13 8.71
N ALA A 669 10.85 23.13 9.40
CA ALA A 669 9.73 22.33 8.89
C ALA A 669 8.44 23.13 8.67
N SER A 670 8.32 24.34 9.25
CA SER A 670 7.13 25.18 9.10
C SER A 670 6.98 25.75 7.69
N LYS A 671 8.06 25.69 6.89
CA LYS A 671 8.10 26.07 5.48
C LYS A 671 7.68 24.94 4.53
N VAL A 672 7.39 23.74 5.03
CA VAL A 672 6.97 22.61 4.19
C VAL A 672 5.51 22.27 4.48
N VAL A 673 4.64 22.53 3.50
CA VAL A 673 3.19 22.25 3.56
C VAL A 673 2.92 20.98 2.76
N PHE A 674 2.41 19.94 3.42
CA PHE A 674 2.30 18.60 2.85
C PHE A 674 1.19 18.49 1.79
N GLY A 675 1.53 18.22 0.53
CA GLY A 675 0.58 18.15 -0.58
C GLY A 675 -0.12 16.80 -0.71
N PHE A 676 -1.44 16.83 -0.82
CA PHE A 676 -2.31 15.70 -1.09
C PHE A 676 -3.07 15.90 -2.40
N CYS A 677 -3.35 14.81 -3.10
CA CYS A 677 -4.31 14.81 -4.18
C CYS A 677 -5.62 14.15 -3.77
N VAL A 678 -6.72 14.89 -3.75
CA VAL A 678 -8.09 14.44 -3.49
C VAL A 678 -8.68 13.73 -4.71
N SER A 679 -8.40 14.23 -5.92
CA SER A 679 -8.95 13.70 -7.17
C SER A 679 -8.11 14.05 -8.39
N ASP A 680 -8.31 13.33 -9.49
CA ASP A 680 -7.65 13.56 -10.79
C ASP A 680 -6.15 13.21 -10.81
N CYS A 681 -5.65 12.48 -9.80
CA CYS A 681 -4.30 11.90 -9.79
C CYS A 681 -4.38 10.38 -9.87
N THR A 682 -4.16 9.84 -11.07
CA THR A 682 -4.23 8.41 -11.36
C THR A 682 -3.31 7.61 -10.45
N GLY A 683 -3.88 6.82 -9.53
CA GLY A 683 -3.13 5.98 -8.60
C GLY A 683 -2.48 6.72 -7.42
N PHE A 684 -2.76 8.02 -7.22
CA PHE A 684 -2.25 8.84 -6.11
C PHE A 684 -3.35 9.61 -5.35
N ASN A 685 -4.62 9.46 -5.76
CA ASN A 685 -5.75 10.00 -5.01
C ASN A 685 -5.74 9.48 -3.57
N THR A 686 -5.86 10.41 -2.62
CA THR A 686 -5.88 10.18 -1.19
C THR A 686 -7.24 10.65 -0.66
N GLY A 687 -8.04 9.71 -0.14
CA GLY A 687 -9.33 10.03 0.47
C GLY A 687 -9.18 10.85 1.76
N GLY A 688 -10.25 11.51 2.20
CA GLY A 688 -10.21 12.38 3.39
C GLY A 688 -9.76 11.70 4.68
N ALA A 689 -10.09 10.41 4.86
CA ALA A 689 -9.65 9.64 6.03
C ALA A 689 -8.14 9.31 5.99
N ASP A 690 -7.61 8.96 4.82
CA ASP A 690 -6.17 8.73 4.65
C ASP A 690 -5.37 10.02 4.77
N ALA A 691 -5.89 11.13 4.23
CA ALA A 691 -5.26 12.44 4.38
C ALA A 691 -5.23 12.84 5.86
N LEU A 692 -6.31 12.64 6.62
CA LEU A 692 -6.33 12.84 8.08
C LEU A 692 -5.25 12.02 8.77
N ARG A 693 -5.19 10.72 8.50
CA ARG A 693 -4.22 9.83 9.12
C ARG A 693 -2.79 10.28 8.85
N VAL A 694 -2.47 10.63 7.60
CA VAL A 694 -1.13 11.13 7.24
C VAL A 694 -0.82 12.44 7.96
N VAL A 695 -1.78 13.37 8.06
CA VAL A 695 -1.61 14.64 8.78
C VAL A 695 -1.38 14.41 10.27
N GLN A 696 -2.12 13.50 10.91
CA GLN A 696 -1.96 13.15 12.31
C GLN A 696 -0.58 12.52 12.57
N LEU A 697 -0.14 11.61 11.70
CA LEU A 697 1.18 11.00 11.80
C LEU A 697 2.30 12.04 11.59
N LEU A 698 2.12 12.97 10.64
CA LEU A 698 3.07 14.05 10.39
C LEU A 698 3.13 15.04 11.55
N ASP A 699 2.00 15.40 12.16
CA ASP A 699 1.98 16.24 13.35
C ASP A 699 2.66 15.56 14.54
N ALA A 700 2.37 14.27 14.77
CA ALA A 700 3.03 13.53 15.85
C ALA A 700 4.55 13.45 15.65
N ALA A 701 5.02 13.24 14.42
CA ALA A 701 6.44 13.12 14.11
C ALA A 701 7.17 14.47 14.02
N VAL A 702 6.51 15.49 13.45
CA VAL A 702 7.05 16.82 13.22
C VAL A 702 5.97 17.87 13.54
N PRO A 703 5.74 18.19 14.83
CA PRO A 703 4.68 19.13 15.23
C PRO A 703 4.80 20.52 14.60
N ALA A 704 6.04 20.92 14.26
CA ALA A 704 6.35 22.20 13.63
C ALA A 704 6.09 22.24 12.11
N ASN A 705 5.49 21.20 11.51
CA ASN A 705 5.22 21.17 10.07
C ASN A 705 4.34 22.34 9.59
N GLY A 706 4.46 22.70 8.32
CA GLY A 706 3.79 23.86 7.73
C GLY A 706 2.29 23.70 7.50
N GLY A 707 1.75 22.47 7.61
CA GLY A 707 0.35 22.13 7.39
C GLY A 707 0.12 21.27 6.14
N SER A 708 -1.03 21.44 5.48
CA SER A 708 -1.49 20.59 4.38
C SER A 708 -2.04 21.37 3.19
N PHE A 709 -1.80 20.85 1.99
CA PHE A 709 -2.27 21.37 0.71
C PHE A 709 -3.10 20.31 -0.01
N PHE A 710 -4.21 20.70 -0.63
CA PHE A 710 -5.18 19.77 -1.22
C PHE A 710 -5.49 20.12 -2.69
N TRP A 711 -5.03 19.25 -3.60
CA TRP A 711 -5.35 19.23 -5.03
C TRP A 711 -6.51 18.27 -5.31
N GLU A 712 -7.73 18.65 -5.67
CA GLU A 712 -8.25 19.99 -5.90
C GLU A 712 -9.57 20.20 -5.12
N SER A 713 -9.86 21.47 -4.83
CA SER A 713 -11.01 21.86 -4.01
C SER A 713 -12.36 21.44 -4.58
N SER A 714 -12.55 21.38 -5.91
CA SER A 714 -13.84 20.97 -6.50
C SER A 714 -14.28 19.54 -6.14
N ALA A 715 -13.35 18.67 -5.80
CA ALA A 715 -13.66 17.32 -5.32
C ALA A 715 -13.90 17.24 -3.81
N ASP A 716 -13.60 18.31 -3.06
CA ASP A 716 -13.80 18.38 -1.62
C ASP A 716 -15.22 18.84 -1.23
N ILE A 717 -16.22 18.02 -1.57
CA ILE A 717 -17.63 18.33 -1.38
C ILE A 717 -17.95 18.52 0.12
N ARG A 718 -18.37 19.72 0.51
CA ARG A 718 -18.61 20.18 1.90
C ARG A 718 -17.35 20.24 2.76
N GLY A 719 -16.18 20.36 2.15
CA GLY A 719 -14.91 20.38 2.86
C GLY A 719 -14.62 19.07 3.57
N ARG A 720 -15.18 17.92 3.14
CA ARG A 720 -15.01 16.62 3.81
C ARG A 720 -13.56 16.18 3.99
N ALA A 721 -12.66 16.44 3.04
CA ALA A 721 -11.24 16.14 3.17
C ALA A 721 -10.59 16.99 4.28
N VAL A 722 -11.08 18.23 4.45
CA VAL A 722 -10.65 19.13 5.53
C VAL A 722 -11.39 18.86 6.85
N CYS A 723 -12.66 18.51 6.83
CA CYS A 723 -13.50 18.26 7.99
C CYS A 723 -13.20 16.88 8.60
N SER A 724 -12.87 15.87 7.77
CA SER A 724 -12.30 14.62 8.27
C SER A 724 -10.92 14.85 8.86
N THR A 725 -10.12 15.81 8.35
CA THR A 725 -8.83 16.16 8.96
C THR A 725 -8.96 16.97 10.26
N LEU A 726 -10.13 17.57 10.55
CA LEU A 726 -10.28 18.58 11.59
C LEU A 726 -11.28 18.34 12.71
N ASP A 727 -12.24 17.40 12.66
CA ASP A 727 -13.27 17.18 13.70
C ASP A 727 -13.78 18.46 14.43
N ALA A 728 -13.82 19.61 13.73
CA ALA A 728 -13.93 20.94 14.33
C ALA A 728 -15.19 21.65 13.80
N PRO A 729 -15.89 22.41 14.65
CA PRO A 729 -17.03 23.22 14.21
C PRO A 729 -16.58 24.34 13.24
N PRO A 730 -17.49 24.84 12.38
CA PRO A 730 -17.20 25.94 11.46
C PRO A 730 -16.68 27.18 12.20
N ARG A 731 -15.71 27.90 11.61
CA ARG A 731 -15.23 29.16 12.19
C ARG A 731 -16.39 30.14 12.27
N GLN A 732 -16.69 30.63 13.48
CA GLN A 732 -17.67 31.69 13.63
C GLN A 732 -17.17 32.94 12.89
N SER A 733 -18.01 33.51 12.02
CA SER A 733 -17.72 34.77 11.34
C SER A 733 -17.29 35.82 12.36
N PRO A 734 -16.33 36.70 12.01
CA PRO A 734 -16.09 37.89 12.81
C PRO A 734 -17.38 38.69 12.85
N VAL A 735 -17.95 38.84 14.04
CA VAL A 735 -19.05 39.78 14.26
C VAL A 735 -18.51 41.19 14.05
N GLN A 736 -18.99 41.81 12.97
CA GLN A 736 -18.95 43.23 12.58
C GLN A 736 -17.60 43.98 12.59
#